data_AF-A0A4R8QZ27-F1
#
_entry.id   AF-A0A4R8QZ27-F1
#
_cell.length_a   1.000
_cell.length_b   1.000
_cell.length_c   1.000
_cell.angle_alpha   90.00
_cell.angle_beta   90.00
_cell.angle_gamma   90.00
#
_symmetry.space_group_name_H-M   'P 1'
#
loop_
_entity.id
_entity.type
_entity.pdbx_description
1 polymer ?
#
loop_
_entity_poly.entity_id
_entity_poly.type
_entity_poly.pdbx_seq_one_letter_code
_entity_poly.pdbx_strand_id
1 'polypeptide(L)'
;MKFTAALATVFAGLVAATPTPTVDNAADRAHLVKRASISDKATIGYATLNGGTSGGAGGTVTTVSSLAEFTAAVNEKDASAKVVVVKGVIKGAVNVRIGSNKSVIGLPGAGFDGVALHARRQSNIIIRNIKSTNVLASTGDGLKIEESTNVWVDHSEFSSALVADKDYYDGLVDASHGADYITISYTYFHDHWKTSLIGHSENNGAEDSGHLRVTYANNYWANFGSRGPSVRFGTAHIYNSYYLNANSAINTRQNAQVLVQSNVFKNVTEPLMTKDSDIVGYAVAIDNDFGGAANTAPVGTLNANSPPYAYTLLGSANVVANVLANAGFSTSTPDKRFFPISFGDEEAINPNIIPHPTIDDTFIIAAQRRNTDDDNTEHVELVCNARFASAGLVCVETPHILPIAATTSGYNTCPPELAHIAMNVGHHDARVFHGPPRPLITYGSSSAFACFDKARSSKPPHEQAHLVEAVERQRIPKTPSEPSISLGNLPLMRYIPPGVRMITPDHSLTFTNLASANFTLLSHNIPKSPDVRMIQELGDGTVLDKNATQVMSWTKGCYFGKSGFDDVMLCWQEMEALQRFCIGIESPERGFFKPIRSHYKTKYYDGSTDAGWTFPAEDPSVGYTFPNTMNYHIVVTSHSLKDQLELRITVEDKTAEPKGDE
;
A
#
# COMPACT_ATOMS: atom_id res chain seq x y z
N MET A 1 -76.57 -47.69 2.44
CA MET A 1 -75.12 -47.61 2.16
C MET A 1 -74.87 -46.43 1.24
N LYS A 2 -74.34 -45.32 1.76
CA LYS A 2 -73.89 -44.16 0.98
C LYS A 2 -72.48 -43.85 1.45
N PHE A 3 -71.48 -44.13 0.60
CA PHE A 3 -70.10 -43.74 0.84
C PHE A 3 -69.94 -42.25 0.53
N THR A 4 -69.44 -41.47 1.48
CA THR A 4 -68.97 -40.10 1.27
C THR A 4 -67.45 -40.12 1.40
N ALA A 5 -66.76 -39.81 0.30
CA ALA A 5 -65.32 -39.68 0.27
C ALA A 5 -64.92 -38.28 0.79
N ALA A 6 -64.07 -38.25 1.80
CA ALA A 6 -63.46 -37.03 2.31
C ALA A 6 -62.22 -36.69 1.46
N LEU A 7 -62.23 -35.51 0.83
CA LEU A 7 -61.06 -34.92 0.18
C LEU A 7 -60.46 -33.90 1.15
N ALA A 8 -59.32 -34.22 1.75
CA ALA A 8 -58.58 -33.30 2.61
C ALA A 8 -57.62 -32.46 1.73
N THR A 9 -57.98 -31.21 1.47
CA THR A 9 -57.12 -30.21 0.85
C THR A 9 -56.19 -29.60 1.90
N VAL A 10 -54.90 -29.89 1.80
CA VAL A 10 -53.84 -29.23 2.59
C VAL A 10 -53.55 -27.87 1.96
N PHE A 11 -53.98 -26.79 2.62
CA PHE A 11 -53.54 -25.43 2.31
C PHE A 11 -52.12 -25.23 2.87
N ALA A 12 -51.10 -25.27 2.00
CA ALA A 12 -49.79 -24.74 2.32
C ALA A 12 -49.86 -23.21 2.26
N GLY A 13 -49.92 -22.55 3.40
CA GLY A 13 -49.82 -21.09 3.49
C GLY A 13 -48.41 -20.64 3.06
N LEU A 14 -48.31 -20.02 1.88
CA LEU A 14 -47.13 -19.21 1.55
C LEU A 14 -47.15 -17.98 2.46
N VAL A 15 -46.31 -18.00 3.50
CA VAL A 15 -45.96 -16.81 4.24
C VAL A 15 -45.06 -15.97 3.33
N ALA A 16 -45.66 -15.00 2.64
CA ALA A 16 -44.89 -13.91 2.05
C ALA A 16 -44.29 -13.10 3.20
N ALA A 17 -42.99 -13.27 3.45
CA ALA A 17 -42.25 -12.42 4.36
C ALA A 17 -42.28 -10.99 3.79
N THR A 18 -43.20 -10.19 4.31
CA THR A 18 -43.15 -8.74 4.11
C THR A 18 -41.97 -8.23 4.93
N PRO A 19 -41.02 -7.48 4.35
CA PRO A 19 -39.92 -6.93 5.12
C PRO A 19 -40.49 -6.01 6.19
N THR A 20 -40.31 -6.39 7.45
CA THR A 20 -40.64 -5.57 8.60
C THR A 20 -39.87 -4.26 8.49
N PRO A 21 -40.52 -3.08 8.57
CA PRO A 21 -39.81 -1.82 8.65
C PRO A 21 -38.96 -1.85 9.90
N THR A 22 -37.63 -1.85 9.74
CA THR A 22 -36.72 -1.57 10.85
C THR A 22 -37.12 -0.24 11.46
N VAL A 23 -37.32 -0.21 12.78
CA VAL A 23 -37.60 1.00 13.55
C VAL A 23 -36.42 1.95 13.35
N ASP A 24 -36.68 2.98 12.56
CA ASP A 24 -35.66 3.79 11.91
C ASP A 24 -35.56 5.12 12.66
N ASN A 25 -34.52 5.28 13.48
CA ASN A 25 -34.37 6.47 14.31
C ASN A 25 -33.96 7.65 13.41
N ALA A 26 -34.87 8.62 13.21
CA ALA A 26 -34.67 9.73 12.30
C ALA A 26 -33.45 10.61 12.67
N ALA A 27 -33.05 10.61 13.96
CA ALA A 27 -31.86 11.30 14.45
C ALA A 27 -30.55 10.62 14.01
N ASP A 28 -30.49 9.28 14.00
CA ASP A 28 -29.33 8.51 13.51
C ASP A 28 -29.16 8.63 11.99
N ARG A 29 -30.27 8.86 11.26
CA ARG A 29 -30.30 9.11 9.82
C ARG A 29 -29.89 10.53 9.42
N ALA A 30 -30.08 11.53 10.28
CA ALA A 30 -29.65 12.90 9.98
C ALA A 30 -28.12 13.07 10.04
N HIS A 31 -27.43 12.17 10.75
CA HIS A 31 -25.98 12.16 10.95
C HIS A 31 -25.38 10.79 10.62
N LEU A 32 -25.63 10.27 9.41
CA LEU A 32 -25.17 8.94 9.01
C LEU A 32 -23.66 8.74 9.21
N VAL A 33 -22.85 9.78 8.90
CA VAL A 33 -21.40 9.89 9.24
C VAL A 33 -21.02 11.39 9.29
N LYS A 34 -19.97 11.80 10.03
CA LYS A 34 -19.46 13.20 10.08
C LYS A 34 -19.17 13.85 8.70
N ARG A 35 -19.12 13.06 7.62
CA ARG A 35 -18.80 13.49 6.26
C ARG A 35 -19.96 13.33 5.25
N ALA A 36 -21.10 12.74 5.63
CA ALA A 36 -22.28 12.58 4.76
C ALA A 36 -23.61 12.54 5.55
N SER A 37 -24.64 13.15 4.99
CA SER A 37 -26.01 13.31 5.48
C SER A 37 -27.01 12.96 4.38
N ILE A 38 -28.19 12.47 4.78
CA ILE A 38 -29.31 12.19 3.87
C ILE A 38 -29.86 13.42 3.14
N SER A 39 -29.54 14.63 3.62
CA SER A 39 -29.99 15.91 3.07
C SER A 39 -28.95 16.63 2.22
N ASP A 40 -27.81 15.97 1.97
CA ASP A 40 -26.71 16.59 1.24
C ASP A 40 -27.07 16.95 -0.20
N LYS A 41 -26.46 18.04 -0.67
CA LYS A 41 -26.49 18.51 -2.04
C LYS A 41 -25.10 18.98 -2.44
N ALA A 42 -24.82 18.96 -3.73
CA ALA A 42 -23.57 19.50 -4.26
C ALA A 42 -23.44 20.98 -3.88
N THR A 43 -22.27 21.35 -3.37
CA THR A 43 -21.95 22.72 -2.94
C THR A 43 -20.80 23.35 -3.71
N ILE A 44 -20.14 22.56 -4.57
CA ILE A 44 -18.99 22.99 -5.37
C ILE A 44 -19.07 22.41 -6.77
N GLY A 45 -18.40 23.08 -7.71
CA GLY A 45 -18.18 22.57 -9.06
C GLY A 45 -19.40 22.62 -9.98
N TYR A 46 -19.28 22.03 -11.16
CA TYR A 46 -20.33 22.03 -12.16
C TYR A 46 -21.63 21.36 -11.71
N ALA A 47 -21.59 20.45 -10.73
CA ALA A 47 -22.78 19.80 -10.18
C ALA A 47 -23.71 20.79 -9.43
N THR A 48 -23.25 21.99 -9.08
CA THR A 48 -24.13 23.04 -8.50
C THR A 48 -24.96 23.78 -9.54
N LEU A 49 -24.63 23.63 -10.82
CA LEU A 49 -25.30 24.32 -11.91
C LEU A 49 -26.46 23.49 -12.44
N ASN A 50 -27.16 24.00 -13.47
CA ASN A 50 -28.24 23.28 -14.15
C ASN A 50 -29.34 22.80 -13.19
N GLY A 51 -29.74 23.65 -12.24
CA GLY A 51 -30.70 23.28 -11.18
C GLY A 51 -30.07 22.61 -9.95
N GLY A 52 -28.80 22.25 -10.01
CA GLY A 52 -28.04 21.65 -8.91
C GLY A 52 -28.20 20.13 -8.80
N THR A 53 -27.49 19.55 -7.84
CA THR A 53 -27.53 18.12 -7.54
C THR A 53 -27.89 17.90 -6.07
N SER A 54 -29.11 17.45 -5.80
CA SER A 54 -29.62 17.10 -4.46
C SER A 54 -29.87 15.61 -4.27
N GLY A 55 -29.62 14.80 -5.31
CA GLY A 55 -29.83 13.36 -5.28
C GLY A 55 -31.25 12.98 -4.85
N GLY A 56 -31.33 12.09 -3.87
CA GLY A 56 -32.59 11.65 -3.27
C GLY A 56 -33.04 12.42 -2.02
N ALA A 57 -32.43 13.57 -1.72
CA ALA A 57 -32.78 14.36 -0.54
C ALA A 57 -34.29 14.67 -0.48
N GLY A 58 -34.90 14.51 0.70
CA GLY A 58 -36.34 14.65 0.91
C GLY A 58 -37.17 13.44 0.47
N GLY A 59 -36.54 12.41 -0.11
CA GLY A 59 -37.17 11.16 -0.50
C GLY A 59 -37.12 10.07 0.58
N THR A 60 -37.52 8.85 0.19
CA THR A 60 -37.49 7.69 1.09
C THR A 60 -36.04 7.28 1.38
N VAL A 61 -35.74 7.01 2.66
CA VAL A 61 -34.45 6.49 3.09
C VAL A 61 -34.54 4.98 3.25
N THR A 62 -33.65 4.23 2.59
CA THR A 62 -33.60 2.77 2.66
C THR A 62 -32.17 2.32 2.95
N THR A 63 -31.97 1.54 4.02
CA THR A 63 -30.68 0.90 4.29
C THR A 63 -30.61 -0.46 3.59
N VAL A 64 -29.48 -0.72 2.91
CA VAL A 64 -29.24 -1.96 2.15
C VAL A 64 -27.92 -2.60 2.57
N SER A 65 -27.87 -3.92 2.57
CA SER A 65 -26.68 -4.71 2.96
C SER A 65 -26.38 -5.88 2.01
N SER A 66 -27.23 -6.08 1.00
CA SER A 66 -27.04 -7.08 -0.04
C SER A 66 -27.18 -6.49 -1.44
N LEU A 67 -26.63 -7.20 -2.43
CA LEU A 67 -26.68 -6.79 -3.84
C LEU A 67 -28.12 -6.69 -4.37
N ALA A 68 -29.00 -7.61 -3.97
CA ALA A 68 -30.40 -7.61 -4.38
C ALA A 68 -31.15 -6.40 -3.83
N GLU A 69 -30.98 -6.09 -2.54
CA GLU A 69 -31.55 -4.89 -1.90
C GLU A 69 -31.04 -3.61 -2.56
N PHE A 70 -29.73 -3.52 -2.77
CA PHE A 70 -29.12 -2.35 -3.41
C PHE A 70 -29.67 -2.14 -4.82
N THR A 71 -29.67 -3.18 -5.66
CA THR A 71 -30.17 -3.13 -7.04
C THR A 71 -31.64 -2.70 -7.09
N ALA A 72 -32.48 -3.22 -6.19
CA ALA A 72 -33.88 -2.82 -6.12
C ALA A 72 -34.06 -1.37 -5.67
N ALA A 73 -33.25 -0.90 -4.73
CA ALA A 73 -33.33 0.45 -4.17
C ALA A 73 -32.89 1.53 -5.17
N VAL A 74 -31.86 1.27 -5.99
CA VAL A 74 -31.33 2.23 -6.98
C VAL A 74 -31.94 2.11 -8.38
N ASN A 75 -32.86 1.18 -8.59
CA ASN A 75 -33.47 0.83 -9.89
C ASN A 75 -33.62 2.01 -10.87
N GLU A 76 -33.00 1.89 -12.04
CA GLU A 76 -32.99 2.92 -13.09
C GLU A 76 -34.38 3.33 -13.61
N LYS A 77 -35.39 2.45 -13.45
CA LYS A 77 -36.76 2.71 -13.89
C LYS A 77 -37.57 3.51 -12.87
N ASP A 78 -37.03 3.72 -11.67
CA ASP A 78 -37.68 4.47 -10.61
C ASP A 78 -37.11 5.89 -10.54
N ALA A 79 -37.92 6.88 -10.92
CA ALA A 79 -37.52 8.28 -10.88
C ALA A 79 -37.76 8.96 -9.52
N SER A 80 -38.36 8.29 -8.53
CA SER A 80 -38.65 8.88 -7.22
C SER A 80 -37.37 9.21 -6.44
N ALA A 81 -37.40 10.30 -5.67
CA ALA A 81 -36.27 10.65 -4.81
C ALA A 81 -36.04 9.54 -3.76
N LYS A 82 -34.82 9.00 -3.68
CA LYS A 82 -34.45 8.00 -2.66
C LYS A 82 -33.02 8.16 -2.16
N VAL A 83 -32.85 8.03 -0.86
CA VAL A 83 -31.55 7.90 -0.21
C VAL A 83 -31.31 6.44 0.12
N VAL A 84 -30.33 5.84 -0.54
CA VAL A 84 -29.92 4.44 -0.38
C VAL A 84 -28.68 4.41 0.49
N VAL A 85 -28.85 3.98 1.73
CA VAL A 85 -27.78 3.88 2.73
C VAL A 85 -27.13 2.51 2.65
N VAL A 86 -25.85 2.43 2.27
CA VAL A 86 -25.13 1.16 2.13
C VAL A 86 -24.51 0.78 3.46
N LYS A 87 -24.77 -0.45 3.93
CA LYS A 87 -24.20 -1.02 5.15
C LYS A 87 -23.28 -2.19 4.82
N GLY A 88 -22.01 -2.07 5.20
CA GLY A 88 -20.99 -3.09 4.93
C GLY A 88 -20.56 -3.12 3.46
N VAL A 89 -19.79 -4.15 3.11
CA VAL A 89 -19.26 -4.32 1.74
C VAL A 89 -20.17 -5.27 0.96
N ILE A 90 -20.80 -4.75 -0.08
CA ILE A 90 -21.64 -5.52 -1.01
C ILE A 90 -20.76 -6.07 -2.12
N LYS A 91 -20.70 -7.41 -2.25
CA LYS A 91 -19.88 -8.08 -3.25
C LYS A 91 -20.69 -8.53 -4.46
N GLY A 92 -20.06 -8.57 -5.62
CA GLY A 92 -20.65 -9.12 -6.85
C GLY A 92 -19.75 -8.90 -8.06
N ALA A 93 -20.17 -9.40 -9.21
CA ALA A 93 -19.55 -9.13 -10.52
C ALA A 93 -20.66 -8.73 -11.50
N VAL A 94 -21.37 -7.66 -11.15
CA VAL A 94 -22.54 -7.18 -11.89
C VAL A 94 -22.48 -5.68 -12.12
N ASN A 95 -23.09 -5.24 -13.22
CA ASN A 95 -23.25 -3.84 -13.56
C ASN A 95 -24.63 -3.35 -13.08
N VAL A 96 -24.66 -2.57 -11.99
CA VAL A 96 -25.89 -2.06 -11.39
C VAL A 96 -26.23 -0.69 -11.95
N ARG A 97 -27.45 -0.59 -12.50
CA ARG A 97 -28.00 0.61 -13.10
C ARG A 97 -28.63 1.50 -12.03
N ILE A 98 -28.10 2.71 -11.87
CA ILE A 98 -28.60 3.70 -10.90
C ILE A 98 -29.54 4.66 -11.62
N GLY A 99 -30.73 4.89 -11.07
CA GLY A 99 -31.72 5.82 -11.61
C GLY A 99 -31.56 7.27 -11.18
N SER A 100 -32.40 8.14 -11.73
CA SER A 100 -32.43 9.57 -11.42
C SER A 100 -32.91 9.83 -9.98
N ASN A 101 -32.51 10.96 -9.39
CA ASN A 101 -32.89 11.39 -8.04
C ASN A 101 -32.49 10.39 -6.95
N LYS A 102 -31.24 9.91 -7.00
CA LYS A 102 -30.71 8.93 -6.05
C LYS A 102 -29.53 9.50 -5.29
N SER A 103 -29.50 9.28 -3.98
CA SER A 103 -28.29 9.43 -3.17
C SER A 103 -27.86 8.06 -2.67
N VAL A 104 -26.70 7.57 -3.12
CA VAL A 104 -26.06 6.38 -2.56
C VAL A 104 -25.05 6.84 -1.52
N ILE A 105 -25.30 6.53 -0.25
CA ILE A 105 -24.48 7.00 0.88
C ILE A 105 -24.00 5.79 1.68
N GLY A 106 -22.69 5.59 1.77
CA GLY A 106 -22.16 4.51 2.62
C GLY A 106 -22.17 4.87 4.11
N LEU A 107 -22.40 3.86 4.95
CA LEU A 107 -22.02 3.88 6.35
C LEU A 107 -20.49 3.72 6.51
N PRO A 108 -19.91 3.87 7.71
CA PRO A 108 -18.49 3.65 7.92
C PRO A 108 -18.06 2.24 7.43
N GLY A 109 -17.05 2.19 6.57
CA GLY A 109 -16.54 0.95 5.98
C GLY A 109 -17.40 0.35 4.86
N ALA A 110 -18.50 1.00 4.47
CA ALA A 110 -19.40 0.48 3.45
C ALA A 110 -18.87 0.71 2.02
N GLY A 111 -19.31 -0.14 1.11
CA GLY A 111 -18.89 -0.05 -0.28
C GLY A 111 -19.22 -1.29 -1.10
N PHE A 112 -18.47 -1.45 -2.18
CA PHE A 112 -18.68 -2.42 -3.23
C PHE A 112 -17.36 -3.10 -3.57
N ASP A 113 -17.40 -4.43 -3.73
CA ASP A 113 -16.26 -5.24 -4.17
C ASP A 113 -16.68 -6.03 -5.42
N GLY A 114 -16.18 -5.60 -6.58
CA GLY A 114 -16.47 -6.15 -7.90
C GLY A 114 -17.77 -5.67 -8.57
N VAL A 115 -18.59 -4.87 -7.88
CA VAL A 115 -19.86 -4.35 -8.42
C VAL A 115 -19.61 -3.03 -9.17
N ALA A 116 -19.93 -2.99 -10.46
CA ALA A 116 -19.89 -1.76 -11.25
C ALA A 116 -21.15 -0.93 -11.02
N LEU A 117 -21.00 0.39 -10.91
CA LEU A 117 -22.12 1.34 -10.85
C LEU A 117 -22.27 2.04 -12.20
N HIS A 118 -23.49 2.20 -12.69
CA HIS A 118 -23.72 2.78 -14.00
C HIS A 118 -24.94 3.69 -14.03
N ALA A 119 -24.70 4.99 -14.08
CA ALA A 119 -25.72 6.00 -14.35
C ALA A 119 -25.75 6.26 -15.86
N ARG A 120 -26.85 5.90 -16.53
CA ARG A 120 -27.00 6.19 -17.96
C ARG A 120 -28.35 6.74 -18.31
N ARG A 121 -28.36 7.89 -19.00
CA ARG A 121 -29.56 8.69 -19.28
C ARG A 121 -30.30 9.06 -18.00
N GLN A 122 -29.55 9.43 -16.97
CA GLN A 122 -30.09 9.78 -15.67
C GLN A 122 -29.65 11.17 -15.24
N SER A 123 -30.34 11.73 -14.26
CA SER A 123 -29.94 13.00 -13.68
C SER A 123 -30.08 13.05 -12.18
N ASN A 124 -29.37 14.01 -11.56
CA ASN A 124 -29.48 14.31 -10.14
C ASN A 124 -29.10 13.10 -9.27
N ILE A 125 -27.83 12.70 -9.32
CA ILE A 125 -27.29 11.55 -8.59
C ILE A 125 -26.17 11.98 -7.64
N ILE A 126 -26.21 11.48 -6.42
CA ILE A 126 -25.17 11.66 -5.40
C ILE A 126 -24.58 10.29 -5.05
N ILE A 127 -23.25 10.16 -5.08
CA ILE A 127 -22.51 9.00 -4.59
C ILE A 127 -21.54 9.48 -3.52
N ARG A 128 -21.74 9.08 -2.25
CA ARG A 128 -20.90 9.57 -1.15
C ARG A 128 -20.49 8.51 -0.14
N ASN A 129 -19.27 8.64 0.39
CA ASN A 129 -18.73 7.81 1.46
C ASN A 129 -18.82 6.30 1.20
N ILE A 130 -18.56 5.87 -0.04
CA ILE A 130 -18.46 4.46 -0.41
C ILE A 130 -17.03 4.12 -0.81
N LYS A 131 -16.67 2.84 -0.67
CA LYS A 131 -15.51 2.24 -1.35
C LYS A 131 -15.99 1.50 -2.59
N SER A 132 -15.30 1.62 -3.71
CA SER A 132 -15.52 0.78 -4.89
C SER A 132 -14.20 0.12 -5.26
N THR A 133 -14.14 -1.20 -5.13
CA THR A 133 -12.89 -1.97 -5.33
C THR A 133 -13.06 -3.08 -6.34
N ASN A 134 -12.01 -3.40 -7.08
CA ASN A 134 -11.86 -4.64 -7.86
C ASN A 134 -12.93 -4.88 -8.96
N VAL A 135 -13.47 -3.83 -9.57
CA VAL A 135 -14.43 -3.98 -10.67
C VAL A 135 -13.72 -4.42 -11.94
N LEU A 136 -13.93 -5.67 -12.34
CA LEU A 136 -13.34 -6.24 -13.57
C LEU A 136 -13.78 -5.47 -14.81
N ALA A 137 -12.88 -5.34 -15.80
CA ALA A 137 -13.18 -4.67 -17.07
C ALA A 137 -14.43 -5.25 -17.77
N SER A 138 -14.65 -6.57 -17.65
CA SER A 138 -15.83 -7.25 -18.20
C SER A 138 -17.14 -6.90 -17.50
N THR A 139 -17.08 -6.33 -16.29
CA THR A 139 -18.24 -5.86 -15.52
C THR A 139 -18.52 -4.39 -15.79
N GLY A 140 -17.48 -3.58 -16.00
CA GLY A 140 -17.55 -2.15 -16.29
C GLY A 140 -16.54 -1.36 -15.46
N ASP A 141 -16.89 -0.11 -15.16
CA ASP A 141 -16.07 0.79 -14.35
C ASP A 141 -16.54 0.80 -12.89
N GLY A 142 -15.73 1.34 -11.98
CA GLY A 142 -16.17 1.62 -10.60
C GLY A 142 -17.45 2.44 -10.57
N LEU A 143 -17.52 3.49 -11.39
CA LEU A 143 -18.72 4.25 -11.74
C LEU A 143 -18.62 4.73 -13.19
N LYS A 144 -19.59 4.35 -14.01
CA LYS A 144 -19.76 4.87 -15.38
C LYS A 144 -20.92 5.86 -15.44
N ILE A 145 -20.65 7.05 -15.99
CA ILE A 145 -21.61 8.14 -16.18
C ILE A 145 -21.78 8.37 -17.69
N GLU A 146 -22.89 7.91 -18.25
CA GLU A 146 -23.11 7.90 -19.70
C GLU A 146 -24.38 8.69 -20.03
N GLU A 147 -24.36 9.67 -20.94
CA GLU A 147 -25.57 10.46 -21.29
C GLU A 147 -26.31 11.03 -20.07
N SER A 148 -25.60 11.31 -18.96
CA SER A 148 -26.20 11.65 -17.66
C SER A 148 -25.74 13.01 -17.17
N THR A 149 -26.58 13.70 -16.41
CA THR A 149 -26.33 15.08 -15.96
C THR A 149 -26.44 15.26 -14.45
N ASN A 150 -25.78 16.27 -13.90
CA ASN A 150 -25.90 16.63 -12.47
C ASN A 150 -25.55 15.45 -11.55
N VAL A 151 -24.30 15.02 -11.61
CA VAL A 151 -23.76 13.92 -10.81
C VAL A 151 -22.69 14.44 -9.86
N TRP A 152 -22.81 14.12 -8.57
CA TRP A 152 -21.84 14.48 -7.55
C TRP A 152 -21.29 13.23 -6.86
N VAL A 153 -19.99 13.01 -7.03
CA VAL A 153 -19.23 11.96 -6.34
C VAL A 153 -18.37 12.61 -5.29
N ASP A 154 -18.52 12.23 -4.02
CA ASP A 154 -17.81 12.92 -2.97
C ASP A 154 -17.41 12.05 -1.77
N HIS A 155 -16.23 12.32 -1.19
CA HIS A 155 -15.71 11.59 -0.02
C HIS A 155 -15.71 10.06 -0.21
N SER A 156 -15.45 9.60 -1.44
CA SER A 156 -15.45 8.18 -1.78
C SER A 156 -14.03 7.66 -2.00
N GLU A 157 -13.88 6.35 -2.10
CA GLU A 157 -12.62 5.69 -2.45
C GLU A 157 -12.86 4.76 -3.64
N PHE A 158 -12.00 4.84 -4.64
CA PHE A 158 -12.01 3.97 -5.80
C PHE A 158 -10.63 3.38 -6.01
N SER A 159 -10.55 2.06 -6.14
CA SER A 159 -9.28 1.36 -6.35
C SER A 159 -9.44 0.00 -7.00
N SER A 160 -8.33 -0.57 -7.48
CA SER A 160 -8.27 -1.99 -7.80
C SER A 160 -6.91 -2.56 -7.43
N ALA A 161 -6.11 -2.96 -8.42
CA ALA A 161 -4.73 -3.36 -8.26
C ALA A 161 -3.92 -3.04 -9.52
N LEU A 162 -2.64 -2.71 -9.33
CA LEU A 162 -1.64 -2.59 -10.40
C LEU A 162 -1.14 -3.99 -10.80
N VAL A 163 -1.92 -4.70 -11.61
CA VAL A 163 -1.56 -6.00 -12.20
C VAL A 163 -0.79 -5.83 -13.52
N ALA A 164 -0.16 -6.88 -14.04
CA ALA A 164 0.68 -6.76 -15.25
C ALA A 164 -0.11 -6.29 -16.49
N ASP A 165 -1.33 -6.80 -16.66
CA ASP A 165 -2.24 -6.37 -17.73
C ASP A 165 -3.05 -5.14 -17.29
N LYS A 166 -2.74 -3.99 -17.89
CA LYS A 166 -3.43 -2.72 -17.61
C LYS A 166 -4.93 -2.75 -17.95
N ASP A 167 -5.38 -3.69 -18.78
CA ASP A 167 -6.77 -3.81 -19.23
C ASP A 167 -7.56 -4.90 -18.49
N TYR A 168 -6.96 -5.56 -17.48
CA TYR A 168 -7.67 -6.47 -16.57
C TYR A 168 -8.81 -5.75 -15.81
N TYR A 169 -8.58 -4.49 -15.46
CA TYR A 169 -9.58 -3.54 -15.00
C TYR A 169 -9.77 -2.44 -16.06
N ASP A 170 -10.95 -1.80 -16.09
CA ASP A 170 -11.17 -0.66 -16.99
C ASP A 170 -11.01 0.69 -16.28
N GLY A 171 -12.05 1.51 -16.15
CA GLY A 171 -12.02 2.81 -15.47
C GLY A 171 -12.43 2.74 -13.99
N LEU A 172 -12.02 3.72 -13.19
CA LEU A 172 -12.59 3.92 -11.85
C LEU A 172 -13.84 4.80 -11.91
N VAL A 173 -13.72 6.01 -12.45
CA VAL A 173 -14.87 6.93 -12.64
C VAL A 173 -14.78 7.56 -14.01
N ASP A 174 -15.63 7.11 -14.91
CA ASP A 174 -15.62 7.51 -16.32
C ASP A 174 -16.91 8.25 -16.70
N ALA A 175 -16.78 9.24 -17.59
CA ALA A 175 -17.93 9.94 -18.17
C ALA A 175 -17.85 10.02 -19.70
N SER A 176 -18.96 9.76 -20.38
CA SER A 176 -19.01 9.71 -21.85
C SER A 176 -20.39 10.03 -22.41
N HIS A 177 -20.47 10.12 -23.74
CA HIS A 177 -21.71 10.28 -24.49
C HIS A 177 -22.52 11.50 -24.02
N GLY A 178 -21.93 12.68 -24.09
CA GLY A 178 -22.60 13.92 -23.72
C GLY A 178 -22.95 14.05 -22.23
N ALA A 179 -22.40 13.20 -21.35
CA ALA A 179 -22.54 13.38 -19.91
C ALA A 179 -22.06 14.77 -19.46
N ASP A 180 -22.68 15.36 -18.44
CA ASP A 180 -22.46 16.79 -18.16
C ASP A 180 -22.77 17.21 -16.73
N TYR A 181 -22.27 18.38 -16.32
CA TYR A 181 -22.45 18.93 -14.98
C TYR A 181 -22.04 17.97 -13.86
N ILE A 182 -20.80 17.49 -13.91
CA ILE A 182 -20.27 16.48 -12.99
C ILE A 182 -19.31 17.14 -12.00
N THR A 183 -19.32 16.70 -10.74
CA THR A 183 -18.30 17.06 -9.76
C THR A 183 -17.84 15.84 -9.00
N ILE A 184 -16.52 15.68 -8.91
CA ILE A 184 -15.84 14.63 -8.17
C ILE A 184 -14.94 15.31 -7.14
N SER A 185 -15.26 15.16 -5.86
CA SER A 185 -14.57 15.89 -4.79
C SER A 185 -14.19 15.06 -3.58
N TYR A 186 -13.11 15.43 -2.89
CA TYR A 186 -12.64 14.74 -1.68
C TYR A 186 -12.51 13.21 -1.85
N THR A 187 -12.30 12.75 -3.08
CA THR A 187 -12.31 11.33 -3.44
C THR A 187 -10.87 10.84 -3.53
N TYR A 188 -10.64 9.62 -3.02
CA TYR A 188 -9.35 8.95 -3.09
C TYR A 188 -9.33 7.93 -4.22
N PHE A 189 -8.51 8.17 -5.23
CA PHE A 189 -8.27 7.27 -6.35
C PHE A 189 -6.90 6.63 -6.19
N HIS A 190 -6.84 5.30 -6.14
CA HIS A 190 -5.55 4.65 -5.99
C HIS A 190 -5.41 3.24 -6.53
N ASP A 191 -4.14 2.84 -6.71
CA ASP A 191 -3.72 1.49 -7.07
C ASP A 191 -4.44 0.97 -8.33
N HIS A 192 -4.34 1.72 -9.43
CA HIS A 192 -5.12 1.47 -10.65
C HIS A 192 -4.43 1.97 -11.93
N TRP A 193 -4.71 1.36 -13.09
CA TRP A 193 -4.04 1.73 -14.34
C TRP A 193 -4.68 2.89 -15.12
N LYS A 194 -6.00 2.87 -15.32
CA LYS A 194 -6.75 3.82 -16.18
C LYS A 194 -7.80 4.55 -15.34
N THR A 195 -7.39 5.55 -14.58
CA THR A 195 -8.20 6.05 -13.46
C THR A 195 -9.53 6.71 -13.86
N SER A 196 -9.51 7.75 -14.69
CA SER A 196 -10.72 8.50 -15.04
C SER A 196 -10.67 9.06 -16.46
N LEU A 197 -11.60 8.61 -17.29
CA LEU A 197 -11.78 9.03 -18.68
C LEU A 197 -13.00 9.93 -18.84
N ILE A 198 -12.81 11.09 -19.48
CA ILE A 198 -13.86 12.03 -19.89
C ILE A 198 -13.88 12.10 -21.42
N GLY A 199 -14.91 11.54 -22.04
CA GLY A 199 -15.05 11.41 -23.50
C GLY A 199 -14.32 10.18 -24.04
N HIS A 200 -15.06 9.16 -24.47
CA HIS A 200 -14.52 7.82 -24.71
C HIS A 200 -13.79 7.64 -26.04
N SER A 201 -14.16 8.40 -27.07
CA SER A 201 -13.71 8.19 -28.46
C SER A 201 -13.46 9.51 -29.18
N GLU A 202 -12.43 9.57 -30.02
CA GLU A 202 -12.10 10.74 -30.84
C GLU A 202 -13.12 10.99 -31.96
N ASN A 203 -13.92 9.97 -32.31
CA ASN A 203 -14.95 10.07 -33.32
C ASN A 203 -16.32 10.49 -32.74
N ASN A 204 -16.41 10.76 -31.43
CA ASN A 204 -17.66 11.12 -30.76
C ASN A 204 -17.88 12.63 -30.61
N GLY A 205 -17.07 13.45 -31.31
CA GLY A 205 -17.10 14.91 -31.16
C GLY A 205 -18.47 15.54 -31.45
N ALA A 206 -19.31 14.93 -32.32
CA ALA A 206 -20.65 15.46 -32.62
C ALA A 206 -21.61 15.40 -31.41
N GLU A 207 -21.43 14.43 -30.52
CA GLU A 207 -22.22 14.27 -29.30
C GLU A 207 -21.53 14.94 -28.10
N ASP A 208 -20.20 14.82 -27.99
CA ASP A 208 -19.47 15.27 -26.79
C ASP A 208 -19.12 16.76 -26.80
N SER A 209 -19.05 17.42 -27.97
CA SER A 209 -18.71 18.84 -28.05
C SER A 209 -19.81 19.71 -27.45
N GLY A 210 -19.45 20.58 -26.49
CA GLY A 210 -20.39 21.40 -25.73
C GLY A 210 -20.91 20.75 -24.44
N HIS A 211 -20.51 19.50 -24.19
CA HIS A 211 -20.82 18.73 -22.99
C HIS A 211 -19.55 18.42 -22.19
N LEU A 212 -19.59 17.37 -21.34
CA LEU A 212 -18.45 16.87 -20.56
C LEU A 212 -17.83 17.95 -19.66
N ARG A 213 -18.66 18.77 -19.00
CA ARG A 213 -18.19 19.74 -17.99
C ARG A 213 -18.01 19.05 -16.65
N VAL A 214 -16.76 18.95 -16.20
CA VAL A 214 -16.39 18.18 -15.00
C VAL A 214 -15.51 19.00 -14.05
N THR A 215 -15.81 18.92 -12.76
CA THR A 215 -14.95 19.47 -11.71
C THR A 215 -14.27 18.34 -10.94
N TYR A 216 -12.96 18.43 -10.76
CA TYR A 216 -12.20 17.63 -9.80
C TYR A 216 -11.66 18.55 -8.71
N ALA A 217 -12.05 18.32 -7.45
CA ALA A 217 -11.72 19.24 -6.35
C ALA A 217 -11.28 18.51 -5.09
N ASN A 218 -10.13 18.86 -4.53
CA ASN A 218 -9.66 18.29 -3.24
C ASN A 218 -9.47 16.77 -3.27
N ASN A 219 -9.17 16.19 -4.44
CA ASN A 219 -9.02 14.75 -4.60
C ASN A 219 -7.60 14.29 -4.28
N TYR A 220 -7.48 13.06 -3.80
CA TYR A 220 -6.19 12.38 -3.64
C TYR A 220 -6.04 11.32 -4.73
N TRP A 221 -4.94 11.36 -5.46
CA TRP A 221 -4.62 10.41 -6.52
C TRP A 221 -3.29 9.76 -6.18
N ALA A 222 -3.26 8.45 -5.92
CA ALA A 222 -2.05 7.75 -5.51
C ALA A 222 -1.80 6.47 -6.31
N ASN A 223 -0.56 6.21 -6.69
CA ASN A 223 -0.14 4.92 -7.29
C ASN A 223 -1.00 4.52 -8.50
N PHE A 224 -0.96 5.32 -9.56
CA PHE A 224 -1.78 5.05 -10.73
C PHE A 224 -1.03 5.16 -12.05
N GLY A 225 -1.48 4.44 -13.07
CA GLY A 225 -0.82 4.43 -14.37
C GLY A 225 -1.03 5.73 -15.14
N SER A 226 -2.28 6.05 -15.43
CA SER A 226 -2.68 7.13 -16.35
C SER A 226 -4.09 7.64 -16.06
N ARG A 227 -4.50 8.70 -16.78
CA ARG A 227 -5.87 9.26 -16.79
C ARG A 227 -6.28 9.86 -15.44
N GLY A 228 -5.54 10.84 -14.95
CA GLY A 228 -5.83 11.56 -13.70
C GLY A 228 -6.34 13.01 -13.87
N PRO A 229 -7.33 13.36 -14.71
CA PRO A 229 -8.10 12.57 -15.68
C PRO A 229 -7.51 12.65 -17.11
N SER A 230 -8.05 11.85 -18.04
CA SER A 230 -7.90 12.06 -19.49
C SER A 230 -9.17 12.69 -20.06
N VAL A 231 -9.08 13.84 -20.71
CA VAL A 231 -10.22 14.66 -21.15
C VAL A 231 -10.21 14.90 -22.65
N ARG A 232 -11.32 14.58 -23.33
CA ARG A 232 -11.59 14.90 -24.74
C ARG A 232 -12.80 15.84 -24.86
N PHE A 233 -12.74 16.81 -25.77
CA PHE A 233 -13.79 17.80 -26.14
C PHE A 233 -14.30 18.74 -25.04
N GLY A 234 -14.48 18.23 -23.82
CA GLY A 234 -15.12 18.90 -22.71
C GLY A 234 -14.29 19.98 -22.03
N THR A 235 -14.85 20.51 -20.95
CA THR A 235 -14.21 21.51 -20.09
C THR A 235 -14.03 20.95 -18.70
N ALA A 236 -12.78 20.90 -18.22
CA ALA A 236 -12.48 20.42 -16.87
C ALA A 236 -11.88 21.52 -16.00
N HIS A 237 -12.30 21.56 -14.73
CA HIS A 237 -11.66 22.38 -13.70
C HIS A 237 -11.11 21.47 -12.61
N ILE A 238 -9.80 21.44 -12.46
CA ILE A 238 -9.07 20.54 -11.57
C ILE A 238 -8.30 21.38 -10.56
N TYR A 239 -8.69 21.33 -9.29
CA TYR A 239 -8.05 22.14 -8.26
C TYR A 239 -7.92 21.48 -6.90
N ASN A 240 -6.98 21.99 -6.09
CA ASN A 240 -6.66 21.51 -4.74
C ASN A 240 -6.38 20.00 -4.68
N SER A 241 -5.98 19.35 -5.77
CA SER A 241 -5.77 17.90 -5.82
C SER A 241 -4.30 17.56 -5.57
N TYR A 242 -4.08 16.45 -4.88
CA TYR A 242 -2.75 15.90 -4.62
C TYR A 242 -2.55 14.63 -5.45
N TYR A 243 -1.52 14.63 -6.28
CA TYR A 243 -1.12 13.51 -7.12
C TYR A 243 0.21 12.94 -6.61
N LEU A 244 0.22 11.65 -6.29
CA LEU A 244 1.38 10.92 -5.77
C LEU A 244 1.63 9.66 -6.58
N ASN A 245 2.85 9.48 -7.12
CA ASN A 245 3.27 8.26 -7.82
C ASN A 245 2.40 7.91 -9.04
N ALA A 246 2.71 8.49 -10.20
CA ALA A 246 2.04 8.13 -11.44
C ALA A 246 2.91 8.24 -12.69
N ASN A 247 2.62 7.45 -13.73
CA ASN A 247 3.31 7.64 -15.01
C ASN A 247 2.79 8.91 -15.68
N SER A 248 1.47 9.06 -15.82
CA SER A 248 0.86 10.29 -16.32
C SER A 248 -0.40 10.66 -15.56
N ALA A 249 -0.63 11.95 -15.35
CA ALA A 249 -1.81 12.45 -14.66
C ALA A 249 -2.80 13.09 -15.66
N ILE A 250 -2.79 14.41 -15.80
CA ILE A 250 -3.80 15.13 -16.58
C ILE A 250 -3.43 15.08 -18.07
N ASN A 251 -4.28 14.49 -18.90
CA ASN A 251 -4.13 14.47 -20.36
C ASN A 251 -5.30 15.20 -21.03
N THR A 252 -5.04 16.34 -21.65
CA THR A 252 -6.04 17.14 -22.39
C THR A 252 -5.93 16.86 -23.89
N ARG A 253 -7.04 16.53 -24.55
CA ARG A 253 -7.06 15.99 -25.93
C ARG A 253 -8.27 16.53 -26.70
N GLN A 254 -8.24 16.45 -28.03
CA GLN A 254 -9.42 16.70 -28.88
C GLN A 254 -10.11 18.04 -28.57
N ASN A 255 -9.35 19.13 -28.59
CA ASN A 255 -9.79 20.50 -28.27
C ASN A 255 -10.34 20.73 -26.85
N ALA A 256 -10.20 19.76 -25.93
CA ALA A 256 -10.59 19.94 -24.53
C ALA A 256 -9.90 21.18 -23.91
N GLN A 257 -10.59 21.82 -22.97
CA GLN A 257 -10.07 22.96 -22.23
C GLN A 257 -10.02 22.62 -20.74
N VAL A 258 -8.83 22.66 -20.15
CA VAL A 258 -8.63 22.27 -18.74
C VAL A 258 -8.02 23.41 -17.93
N LEU A 259 -8.69 23.82 -16.85
CA LEU A 259 -8.16 24.76 -15.88
C LEU A 259 -7.59 23.98 -14.69
N VAL A 260 -6.30 24.14 -14.42
CA VAL A 260 -5.55 23.36 -13.42
C VAL A 260 -4.99 24.33 -12.37
N GLN A 261 -5.52 24.32 -11.15
CA GLN A 261 -5.19 25.34 -10.13
C GLN A 261 -4.85 24.78 -8.75
N SER A 262 -3.80 25.27 -8.09
CA SER A 262 -3.48 24.88 -6.71
C SER A 262 -3.41 23.36 -6.54
N ASN A 263 -2.74 22.64 -7.44
CA ASN A 263 -2.51 21.19 -7.31
C ASN A 263 -1.05 20.91 -6.98
N VAL A 264 -0.80 19.75 -6.38
CA VAL A 264 0.55 19.27 -6.07
C VAL A 264 0.75 17.92 -6.72
N PHE A 265 1.86 17.76 -7.44
CA PHE A 265 2.27 16.52 -8.10
C PHE A 265 3.63 16.09 -7.52
N LYS A 266 3.68 14.89 -6.96
CA LYS A 266 4.88 14.30 -6.39
C LYS A 266 5.15 12.95 -7.04
N ASN A 267 6.33 12.77 -7.59
CA ASN A 267 6.72 11.56 -8.32
C ASN A 267 5.72 11.22 -9.45
N VAL A 268 5.40 12.21 -10.28
CA VAL A 268 4.56 12.05 -11.46
C VAL A 268 5.39 12.38 -12.68
N THR A 269 5.57 11.41 -13.59
CA THR A 269 6.44 11.63 -14.76
C THR A 269 5.86 12.68 -15.69
N GLU A 270 4.56 12.61 -15.97
CA GLU A 270 3.86 13.53 -16.88
C GLU A 270 2.62 14.12 -16.20
N PRO A 271 2.76 15.21 -15.42
CA PRO A 271 1.67 15.72 -14.58
C PRO A 271 0.57 16.42 -15.39
N LEU A 272 0.94 17.13 -16.46
CA LEU A 272 0.01 17.81 -17.35
C LEU A 272 0.53 17.78 -18.78
N MET A 273 -0.24 17.17 -19.68
CA MET A 273 0.18 16.87 -21.05
C MET A 273 -0.98 16.88 -22.06
N THR A 274 -0.61 16.86 -23.35
CA THR A 274 -1.51 16.50 -24.45
C THR A 274 -0.84 15.39 -25.27
N LYS A 275 -1.39 14.17 -25.22
CA LYS A 275 -0.85 12.99 -25.91
C LYS A 275 -1.95 12.03 -26.34
N ASP A 276 -1.57 11.04 -27.13
CA ASP A 276 -2.40 9.90 -27.54
C ASP A 276 -3.58 10.23 -28.47
N SER A 277 -3.65 11.46 -28.98
CA SER A 277 -4.61 11.96 -29.97
C SER A 277 -3.89 12.77 -31.05
N ASP A 278 -4.40 12.71 -32.28
CA ASP A 278 -3.91 13.56 -33.38
C ASP A 278 -4.27 15.04 -33.16
N ILE A 279 -5.42 15.31 -32.54
CA ILE A 279 -5.86 16.66 -32.18
C ILE A 279 -5.52 16.93 -30.72
N VAL A 280 -4.72 17.98 -30.49
CA VAL A 280 -4.32 18.41 -29.16
C VAL A 280 -5.51 18.93 -28.35
N GLY A 281 -5.37 18.87 -27.03
CA GLY A 281 -6.18 19.67 -26.11
C GLY A 281 -5.35 20.78 -25.49
N TYR A 282 -5.98 21.58 -24.64
CA TYR A 282 -5.36 22.76 -24.05
C TYR A 282 -5.56 22.80 -22.54
N ALA A 283 -4.63 23.45 -21.85
CA ALA A 283 -4.72 23.65 -20.42
C ALA A 283 -4.19 25.03 -19.98
N VAL A 284 -4.72 25.53 -18.87
CA VAL A 284 -4.20 26.71 -18.18
C VAL A 284 -3.85 26.31 -16.75
N ALA A 285 -2.56 26.44 -16.40
CA ALA A 285 -2.02 26.05 -15.11
C ALA A 285 -1.72 27.28 -14.25
N ILE A 286 -2.27 27.35 -13.03
CA ILE A 286 -2.09 28.46 -12.09
C ILE A 286 -1.74 27.88 -10.71
N ASP A 287 -0.65 28.33 -10.08
CA ASP A 287 -0.25 27.87 -8.73
C ASP A 287 -0.17 26.33 -8.62
N ASN A 288 0.53 25.63 -9.51
CA ASN A 288 0.72 24.19 -9.36
C ASN A 288 2.17 23.89 -8.99
N ASP A 289 2.37 22.96 -8.07
CA ASP A 289 3.67 22.35 -7.82
C ASP A 289 3.77 21.05 -8.63
N PHE A 290 4.53 21.08 -9.73
CA PHE A 290 4.73 19.93 -10.60
C PHE A 290 5.85 18.99 -10.14
N GLY A 291 6.47 19.21 -8.98
CA GLY A 291 7.51 18.34 -8.45
C GLY A 291 8.77 18.28 -9.33
N GLY A 292 9.03 19.34 -10.11
CA GLY A 292 10.15 19.43 -11.05
C GLY A 292 9.85 18.92 -12.47
N ALA A 293 8.69 18.30 -12.72
CA ALA A 293 8.27 17.89 -14.06
C ALA A 293 7.68 19.07 -14.86
N ALA A 294 7.71 18.97 -16.19
CA ALA A 294 7.21 20.01 -17.08
C ALA A 294 5.70 19.87 -17.35
N ASN A 295 5.01 21.01 -17.46
CA ASN A 295 3.73 21.09 -18.15
C ASN A 295 3.99 21.13 -19.67
N THR A 296 3.45 20.16 -20.41
CA THR A 296 3.61 20.05 -21.87
C THR A 296 2.32 20.34 -22.65
N ALA A 297 1.21 20.61 -21.96
CA ALA A 297 -0.05 20.96 -22.61
C ALA A 297 0.01 22.40 -23.18
N PRO A 298 -0.39 22.61 -24.44
CA PRO A 298 -0.57 23.94 -25.02
C PRO A 298 -1.53 24.80 -24.18
N VAL A 299 -1.25 26.10 -24.12
CA VAL A 299 -2.05 27.05 -23.34
C VAL A 299 -3.44 27.22 -23.94
N GLY A 300 -4.48 27.04 -23.12
CA GLY A 300 -5.88 27.19 -23.51
C GLY A 300 -6.44 28.60 -23.37
N THR A 301 -7.76 28.71 -23.44
CA THR A 301 -8.49 29.98 -23.36
C THR A 301 -9.11 30.27 -21.99
N LEU A 302 -9.11 29.28 -21.09
CA LEU A 302 -9.64 29.43 -19.73
C LEU A 302 -8.78 30.37 -18.89
N ASN A 303 -9.37 30.93 -17.85
CA ASN A 303 -8.69 31.70 -16.81
C ASN A 303 -9.41 31.52 -15.47
N ALA A 304 -8.88 32.13 -14.41
CA ALA A 304 -9.43 32.01 -13.05
C ALA A 304 -10.92 32.42 -12.93
N ASN A 305 -11.44 33.25 -13.85
CA ASN A 305 -12.84 33.68 -13.86
C ASN A 305 -13.72 32.84 -14.80
N SER A 306 -13.16 31.87 -15.53
CA SER A 306 -13.92 31.02 -16.46
C SER A 306 -14.89 30.04 -15.77
N PRO A 307 -14.57 29.43 -14.61
CA PRO A 307 -15.55 28.59 -13.91
C PRO A 307 -16.79 29.40 -13.51
N PRO A 308 -18.00 28.99 -13.90
CA PRO A 308 -19.24 29.74 -13.65
C PRO A 308 -19.84 29.48 -12.25
N TYR A 309 -19.02 29.06 -11.29
CA TYR A 309 -19.41 28.75 -9.92
C TYR A 309 -18.33 29.25 -8.95
N ALA A 310 -18.71 29.46 -7.69
CA ALA A 310 -17.77 29.82 -6.64
C ALA A 310 -16.87 28.64 -6.27
N TYR A 311 -15.60 28.92 -6.00
CA TYR A 311 -14.62 27.95 -5.51
C TYR A 311 -13.56 28.66 -4.65
N THR A 312 -12.80 27.88 -3.88
CA THR A 312 -11.73 28.40 -3.04
C THR A 312 -10.47 27.58 -3.26
N LEU A 313 -9.38 28.27 -3.57
CA LEU A 313 -8.06 27.68 -3.71
C LEU A 313 -7.34 27.68 -2.36
N LEU A 314 -6.67 26.58 -2.04
CA LEU A 314 -5.90 26.45 -0.80
C LEU A 314 -4.53 27.11 -0.88
N GLY A 315 -4.03 27.34 -2.10
CA GLY A 315 -2.61 27.54 -2.36
C GLY A 315 -1.87 26.20 -2.36
N SER A 316 -1.06 25.93 -3.39
CA SER A 316 -0.35 24.66 -3.58
C SER A 316 0.36 24.15 -2.31
N ALA A 317 0.99 25.04 -1.53
CA ALA A 317 1.68 24.70 -0.28
C ALA A 317 0.79 24.03 0.79
N ASN A 318 -0.53 24.29 0.81
CA ASN A 318 -1.45 23.76 1.80
C ASN A 318 -2.22 22.51 1.33
N VAL A 319 -2.09 22.16 0.06
CA VAL A 319 -2.88 21.10 -0.59
C VAL A 319 -2.61 19.75 0.03
N VAL A 320 -1.35 19.36 0.20
CA VAL A 320 -0.99 18.03 0.71
C VAL A 320 -1.59 17.79 2.09
N ALA A 321 -1.43 18.74 3.01
CA ALA A 321 -1.97 18.62 4.36
C ALA A 321 -3.50 18.55 4.37
N ASN A 322 -4.17 19.40 3.58
CA ASN A 322 -5.62 19.41 3.50
C ASN A 322 -6.18 18.13 2.88
N VAL A 323 -5.62 17.70 1.74
CA VAL A 323 -6.08 16.52 1.01
C VAL A 323 -5.86 15.26 1.83
N LEU A 324 -4.70 15.07 2.46
CA LEU A 324 -4.47 13.89 3.30
C LEU A 324 -5.37 13.84 4.55
N ALA A 325 -5.82 15.00 5.06
CA ALA A 325 -6.77 15.05 6.17
C ALA A 325 -8.24 14.82 5.74
N ASN A 326 -8.58 15.16 4.49
CA ASN A 326 -9.98 15.26 4.07
C ASN A 326 -10.38 14.29 2.94
N ALA A 327 -9.49 13.90 2.04
CA ALA A 327 -9.80 12.94 0.99
C ALA A 327 -9.69 11.49 1.50
N GLY A 328 -10.63 10.64 1.09
CA GLY A 328 -10.69 9.26 1.58
C GLY A 328 -11.14 9.15 3.04
N PHE A 329 -10.77 8.05 3.71
CA PHE A 329 -11.32 7.68 5.01
C PHE A 329 -10.26 7.10 5.99
N SER A 330 -10.24 7.53 7.26
CA SER A 330 -9.51 6.84 8.35
C SER A 330 -10.36 5.70 8.93
N THR A 331 -9.79 4.51 9.07
CA THR A 331 -10.42 3.35 9.73
C THR A 331 -10.24 3.32 11.24
N SER A 332 -9.34 4.14 11.78
CA SER A 332 -8.94 4.09 13.20
C SER A 332 -9.89 4.88 14.12
N THR A 333 -10.84 5.63 13.55
CA THR A 333 -11.83 6.43 14.30
C THR A 333 -13.20 6.35 13.62
N PRO A 334 -14.32 6.30 14.38
CA PRO A 334 -15.67 6.33 13.82
C PRO A 334 -15.95 7.54 12.91
N ASP A 335 -15.31 8.67 13.17
CA ASP A 335 -15.48 9.92 12.44
C ASP A 335 -14.43 10.17 11.34
N LYS A 336 -13.49 9.22 11.23
CA LYS A 336 -12.50 9.12 10.16
C LYS A 336 -11.61 10.37 9.99
N ARG A 337 -11.33 11.08 11.09
CA ARG A 337 -10.35 12.18 11.13
C ARG A 337 -9.11 11.75 11.90
N PHE A 338 -8.01 12.46 11.69
CA PHE A 338 -6.90 12.41 12.66
C PHE A 338 -7.43 12.88 14.01
N PHE A 339 -7.06 12.17 15.07
CA PHE A 339 -7.48 12.45 16.43
C PHE A 339 -6.25 12.84 17.26
N PRO A 340 -6.35 13.83 18.15
CA PRO A 340 -5.27 14.12 19.08
C PRO A 340 -5.18 12.98 20.10
N ILE A 341 -3.96 12.77 20.60
CA ILE A 341 -3.68 11.85 21.71
C ILE A 341 -3.35 12.72 22.91
N SER A 342 -4.08 12.53 24.01
CA SER A 342 -3.89 13.31 25.24
C SER A 342 -3.36 12.42 26.36
N PHE A 343 -2.21 12.83 26.91
CA PHE A 343 -1.59 12.27 28.09
C PHE A 343 -1.98 13.05 29.36
N GLY A 344 -3.18 13.62 29.41
CA GLY A 344 -3.61 14.49 30.51
C GLY A 344 -2.85 15.82 30.49
N ASP A 345 -2.20 16.16 31.60
CA ASP A 345 -1.44 17.42 31.77
C ASP A 345 -0.01 17.33 31.19
N GLU A 346 0.41 16.16 30.71
CA GLU A 346 1.74 15.94 30.12
C GLU A 346 1.74 16.20 28.61
N GLU A 347 2.79 16.87 28.11
CA GLU A 347 3.07 16.97 26.68
C GLU A 347 3.95 15.80 26.22
N ALA A 348 3.60 15.18 25.09
CA ALA A 348 4.34 14.04 24.55
C ALA A 348 4.46 14.12 23.03
N ILE A 349 5.51 13.48 22.50
CA ILE A 349 5.82 13.39 21.07
C ILE A 349 6.03 11.94 20.65
N ASN A 350 5.96 11.70 19.34
CA ASN A 350 6.24 10.40 18.74
C ASN A 350 5.45 9.22 19.33
N PRO A 351 4.11 9.30 19.46
CA PRO A 351 3.32 8.26 20.10
C PRO A 351 3.30 6.94 19.29
N ASN A 352 3.19 5.82 20.00
CA ASN A 352 2.80 4.52 19.46
C ASN A 352 1.57 3.99 20.19
N ILE A 353 0.68 3.32 19.46
CA ILE A 353 -0.61 2.83 19.95
C ILE A 353 -0.67 1.32 19.70
N ILE A 354 -1.02 0.54 20.71
CA ILE A 354 -1.34 -0.88 20.56
C ILE A 354 -2.70 -1.20 21.21
N PRO A 355 -3.48 -2.15 20.68
CA PRO A 355 -4.68 -2.62 21.36
C PRO A 355 -4.35 -3.20 22.74
N HIS A 356 -5.21 -2.93 23.73
CA HIS A 356 -5.04 -3.56 25.03
C HIS A 356 -5.30 -5.07 24.92
N PRO A 357 -4.41 -5.94 25.43
CA PRO A 357 -4.50 -7.39 25.19
C PRO A 357 -5.69 -8.07 25.87
N THR A 358 -6.28 -7.44 26.89
CA THR A 358 -7.33 -8.07 27.74
C THR A 358 -8.48 -7.15 28.12
N ILE A 359 -8.53 -5.91 27.62
CA ILE A 359 -9.58 -4.94 27.99
C ILE A 359 -10.13 -4.40 26.68
N ASP A 360 -11.39 -4.70 26.43
CA ASP A 360 -12.07 -4.26 25.22
C ASP A 360 -12.13 -2.73 25.15
N ASP A 361 -12.19 -2.22 23.92
CA ASP A 361 -12.27 -0.78 23.60
C ASP A 361 -11.21 0.09 24.28
N THR A 362 -10.06 -0.50 24.60
CA THR A 362 -8.96 0.16 25.31
C THR A 362 -7.66 -0.05 24.54
N PHE A 363 -6.84 0.98 24.51
CA PHE A 363 -5.53 0.99 23.87
C PHE A 363 -4.46 1.25 24.92
N ILE A 364 -3.26 0.73 24.69
CA ILE A 364 -2.06 1.17 25.40
C ILE A 364 -1.37 2.17 24.48
N ILE A 365 -1.21 3.40 24.95
CA ILE A 365 -0.44 4.43 24.26
C ILE A 365 0.86 4.67 25.01
N ALA A 366 1.96 4.78 24.26
CA ALA A 366 3.24 5.21 24.77
C ALA A 366 3.81 6.33 23.91
N ALA A 367 4.51 7.29 24.51
CA ALA A 367 5.08 8.45 23.81
C ALA A 367 6.18 9.12 24.63
N GLN A 368 7.17 9.70 23.95
CA GLN A 368 8.27 10.38 24.61
C GLN A 368 7.75 11.67 25.24
N ARG A 369 8.02 11.88 26.53
CA ARG A 369 7.69 13.16 27.17
C ARG A 369 8.43 14.30 26.47
N ARG A 370 7.70 15.35 26.15
CA ARG A 370 8.29 16.56 25.59
C ARG A 370 8.90 17.39 26.71
N ASN A 371 10.22 17.59 26.68
CA ASN A 371 10.87 18.51 27.58
C ASN A 371 10.57 19.94 27.12
N THR A 372 9.95 20.72 27.99
CA THR A 372 9.64 22.15 27.78
C THR A 372 10.69 23.07 28.41
N ASP A 373 11.63 22.48 29.16
CA ASP A 373 12.77 23.15 29.79
C ASP A 373 14.05 22.72 29.05
N ASP A 374 14.77 23.69 28.49
CA ASP A 374 16.01 23.47 27.73
C ASP A 374 17.15 22.93 28.61
N ASP A 375 17.03 23.03 29.94
CA ASP A 375 18.01 22.49 30.90
C ASP A 375 17.71 21.04 31.32
N ASN A 376 16.56 20.47 30.91
CA ASN A 376 16.19 19.10 31.23
C ASN A 376 16.67 18.12 30.15
N THR A 377 17.71 17.37 30.49
CA THR A 377 18.34 16.39 29.61
C THR A 377 17.83 14.97 29.83
N GLU A 378 16.79 14.80 30.67
CA GLU A 378 16.18 13.49 30.95
C GLU A 378 15.07 13.17 29.92
N HIS A 379 15.20 12.02 29.29
CA HIS A 379 14.23 11.46 28.35
C HIS A 379 13.52 10.28 28.99
N VAL A 380 12.19 10.41 29.08
CA VAL A 380 11.30 9.38 29.64
C VAL A 380 10.13 9.14 28.70
N GLU A 381 9.62 7.91 28.73
CA GLU A 381 8.44 7.52 27.98
C GLU A 381 7.23 7.45 28.88
N LEU A 382 6.20 8.16 28.49
CA LEU A 382 4.90 8.11 29.13
C LEU A 382 4.14 6.92 28.57
N VAL A 383 3.44 6.18 29.44
CA VAL A 383 2.56 5.08 29.08
C VAL A 383 1.26 5.15 29.87
N CYS A 384 0.14 4.90 29.22
CA CYS A 384 -1.16 4.79 29.89
C CYS A 384 -2.11 3.89 29.09
N ASN A 385 -3.14 3.39 29.75
CA ASN A 385 -4.33 2.95 29.05
C ASN A 385 -5.12 4.16 28.55
N ALA A 386 -5.63 4.09 27.33
CA ALA A 386 -6.40 5.15 26.70
C ALA A 386 -7.66 4.62 26.02
N ARG A 387 -8.69 5.47 25.97
CA ARG A 387 -9.95 5.19 25.29
C ARG A 387 -10.34 6.37 24.40
N PHE A 388 -11.07 6.07 23.34
CA PHE A 388 -11.62 7.12 22.50
C PHE A 388 -12.72 7.89 23.25
N ALA A 389 -12.55 9.21 23.31
CA ALA A 389 -13.51 10.19 23.81
C ALA A 389 -13.86 11.20 22.71
N SER A 390 -14.80 12.10 22.97
CA SER A 390 -15.22 13.14 22.01
C SER A 390 -14.07 14.04 21.53
N ALA A 391 -13.02 14.19 22.33
CA ALA A 391 -11.86 15.02 22.04
C ALA A 391 -10.71 14.26 21.35
N GLY A 392 -10.71 12.92 21.30
CA GLY A 392 -9.59 12.12 20.76
C GLY A 392 -9.32 10.86 21.57
N LEU A 393 -8.10 10.31 21.48
CA LEU A 393 -7.67 9.17 22.29
C LEU A 393 -7.04 9.70 23.58
N VAL A 394 -7.67 9.43 24.72
CA VAL A 394 -7.33 10.08 25.99
C VAL A 394 -6.96 9.02 27.02
N CYS A 395 -5.88 9.24 27.77
CA CYS A 395 -5.54 8.40 28.92
C CYS A 395 -6.72 8.32 29.89
N VAL A 396 -7.09 7.10 30.30
CA VAL A 396 -8.15 6.88 31.31
C VAL A 396 -7.63 7.01 32.74
N GLU A 397 -6.32 7.10 32.89
CA GLU A 397 -5.57 7.21 34.14
C GLU A 397 -4.40 8.19 33.94
N THR A 398 -3.82 8.70 35.03
CA THR A 398 -2.62 9.53 34.94
C THR A 398 -1.50 8.73 34.25
N PRO A 399 -0.83 9.27 33.21
CA PRO A 399 0.24 8.55 32.55
C PRO A 399 1.38 8.22 33.51
N HIS A 400 1.97 7.04 33.33
CA HIS A 400 3.09 6.56 34.10
C HIS A 400 4.37 6.63 33.26
N ILE A 401 5.52 6.80 33.92
CA ILE A 401 6.81 6.63 33.24
C ILE A 401 7.05 5.13 33.06
N LEU A 402 7.33 4.72 31.83
CA LEU A 402 7.68 3.35 31.48
C LEU A 402 8.98 2.99 32.21
N PRO A 403 9.03 1.89 32.99
CA PRO A 403 10.15 1.56 33.87
C PRO A 403 11.32 0.96 33.07
N ILE A 404 11.88 1.75 32.17
CA ILE A 404 13.10 1.43 31.42
C ILE A 404 14.27 2.00 32.23
N ALA A 405 15.32 1.19 32.44
CA ALA A 405 16.51 1.65 33.13
C ALA A 405 17.15 2.81 32.36
N ALA A 406 17.44 3.91 33.05
CA ALA A 406 18.09 5.06 32.43
C ALA A 406 19.52 4.70 32.01
N THR A 407 19.89 5.04 30.78
CA THR A 407 21.27 4.96 30.29
C THR A 407 21.91 6.33 30.34
N THR A 408 23.16 6.41 30.79
CA THR A 408 23.97 7.64 30.81
C THR A 408 25.07 7.57 29.77
N SER A 409 25.21 8.59 28.94
CA SER A 409 26.42 8.81 28.15
C SER A 409 27.56 9.19 29.11
N GLY A 410 28.63 8.40 29.18
CA GLY A 410 29.69 8.60 30.17
C GLY A 410 30.29 10.02 30.12
N TYR A 411 30.47 10.67 31.27
CA TYR A 411 31.17 11.96 31.35
C TYR A 411 32.61 11.79 30.83
N ASN A 412 32.99 12.62 29.84
CA ASN A 412 34.31 12.67 29.18
C ASN A 412 34.60 11.68 28.05
N THR A 413 33.66 10.88 27.56
CA THR A 413 33.88 10.12 26.31
C THR A 413 33.68 10.98 25.06
N CYS A 414 33.01 12.13 25.18
CA CYS A 414 32.65 13.02 24.08
C CYS A 414 33.71 14.04 23.68
N PRO A 415 34.03 14.18 22.37
CA PRO A 415 34.72 15.34 21.86
C PRO A 415 34.03 16.64 22.32
N PRO A 416 34.76 17.74 22.57
CA PRO A 416 34.19 18.98 23.10
C PRO A 416 33.00 19.53 22.28
N GLU A 417 33.02 19.28 20.97
CA GLU A 417 31.95 19.64 20.02
C GLU A 417 30.66 18.81 20.18
N LEU A 418 30.72 17.64 20.82
CA LEU A 418 29.59 16.74 21.09
C LEU A 418 29.29 16.61 22.59
N ALA A 419 29.90 17.44 23.44
CA ALA A 419 29.72 17.40 24.90
C ALA A 419 28.25 17.57 25.34
N HIS A 420 27.41 18.22 24.53
CA HIS A 420 25.98 18.37 24.78
C HIS A 420 25.22 17.02 24.74
N ILE A 421 25.66 16.06 23.92
CA ILE A 421 25.05 14.71 23.83
C ILE A 421 25.38 13.87 25.07
N ALA A 422 26.50 14.18 25.75
CA ALA A 422 26.90 13.54 27.00
C ALA A 422 25.96 13.84 28.17
N MET A 423 25.14 14.89 28.03
CA MET A 423 24.23 15.31 29.09
C MET A 423 22.88 14.57 29.03
N ASN A 424 22.54 13.90 27.91
CA ASN A 424 21.26 13.20 27.75
C ASN A 424 21.20 11.93 28.62
N VAL A 425 20.13 11.81 29.40
CA VAL A 425 19.88 10.70 30.32
C VAL A 425 18.57 10.01 29.91
N GLY A 426 18.58 8.69 29.83
CA GLY A 426 17.36 7.92 29.59
C GLY A 426 17.19 7.45 28.14
N HIS A 427 15.99 6.97 27.84
CA HIS A 427 15.66 6.28 26.60
C HIS A 427 14.89 7.20 25.66
N HIS A 428 15.21 7.13 24.38
CA HIS A 428 14.65 7.95 23.32
C HIS A 428 13.73 7.13 22.42
N ASP A 429 12.60 7.72 22.02
CA ASP A 429 11.68 7.16 21.04
C ASP A 429 11.37 5.68 21.26
N ALA A 430 10.94 5.32 22.47
CA ALA A 430 10.56 3.94 22.72
C ALA A 430 9.33 3.55 21.90
N ARG A 431 9.35 2.31 21.41
CA ARG A 431 8.29 1.69 20.65
C ARG A 431 7.87 0.43 21.37
N VAL A 432 6.59 0.35 21.71
CA VAL A 432 5.98 -0.82 22.34
C VAL A 432 5.28 -1.67 21.27
N PHE A 433 5.55 -2.97 21.28
CA PHE A 433 5.00 -3.94 20.34
C PHE A 433 4.35 -5.11 21.07
N HIS A 434 3.43 -5.80 20.39
CA HIS A 434 3.00 -7.12 20.83
C HIS A 434 4.12 -8.12 20.62
N GLY A 435 4.76 -8.56 21.71
CA GLY A 435 5.62 -9.73 21.68
C GLY A 435 4.85 -11.01 21.98
N PRO A 436 5.40 -12.19 21.61
CA PRO A 436 4.69 -13.46 21.69
C PRO A 436 4.22 -13.83 23.12
N PRO A 437 5.06 -13.79 24.17
CA PRO A 437 4.58 -14.03 25.54
C PRO A 437 4.27 -12.74 26.34
N ARG A 438 4.84 -11.59 25.95
CA ARG A 438 4.78 -10.30 26.67
C ARG A 438 5.01 -9.14 25.69
N PRO A 439 4.58 -7.89 26.00
CA PRO A 439 4.94 -6.72 25.21
C PRO A 439 6.46 -6.56 25.09
N LEU A 440 6.94 -6.17 23.92
CA LEU A 440 8.34 -5.83 23.65
C LEU A 440 8.47 -4.32 23.58
N ILE A 441 9.59 -3.79 24.05
CA ILE A 441 9.90 -2.37 23.94
C ILE A 441 11.27 -2.24 23.26
N THR A 442 11.34 -1.41 22.23
CA THR A 442 12.62 -1.00 21.62
C THR A 442 12.79 0.49 21.82
N TYR A 443 13.96 0.94 22.25
CA TYR A 443 14.22 2.36 22.44
C TYR A 443 15.64 2.70 21.98
N GLY A 444 15.84 3.94 21.58
CA GLY A 444 17.16 4.53 21.40
C GLY A 444 17.81 4.78 22.75
N SER A 445 19.08 4.47 22.90
CA SER A 445 19.86 4.76 24.11
C SER A 445 21.14 5.49 23.72
N SER A 446 21.52 6.47 24.53
CA SER A 446 22.87 7.02 24.50
C SER A 446 23.84 5.95 24.99
N SER A 447 24.55 5.30 24.06
CA SER A 447 25.55 4.29 24.39
C SER A 447 26.67 4.87 25.28
N ALA A 448 27.22 4.06 26.21
CA ALA A 448 28.48 4.38 26.89
C ALA A 448 29.66 4.59 25.92
N PHE A 449 29.50 4.14 24.66
CA PHE A 449 30.40 4.28 23.52
C PHE A 449 29.93 5.33 22.49
N ALA A 450 28.86 6.08 22.77
CA ALA A 450 28.27 7.06 21.85
C ALA A 450 29.13 8.32 21.65
N CYS A 451 30.33 8.31 22.22
CA CYS A 451 31.37 9.20 21.77
C CYS A 451 32.63 8.39 21.51
N PHE A 452 32.93 8.26 20.23
CA PHE A 452 34.02 7.45 19.71
C PHE A 452 35.35 7.92 20.31
N ASP A 453 35.92 7.15 21.23
CA ASP A 453 37.34 7.27 21.56
C ASP A 453 38.11 5.99 21.20
N LYS A 454 39.34 6.25 20.76
CA LYS A 454 40.25 5.41 19.99
C LYS A 454 40.55 4.05 20.64
N ALA A 455 40.32 2.97 19.88
CA ALA A 455 41.04 1.72 20.05
C ALA A 455 41.78 1.36 18.76
N ARG A 456 43.11 1.23 18.85
CA ARG A 456 43.94 0.61 17.82
C ARG A 456 43.53 -0.85 17.59
N SER A 457 43.62 -1.25 16.32
CA SER A 457 43.72 -2.63 15.80
C SER A 457 42.45 -3.29 15.22
N SER A 458 42.28 -3.04 13.92
CA SER A 458 41.94 -4.00 12.85
C SER A 458 40.61 -4.77 12.89
N LYS A 459 39.52 -4.09 12.53
CA LYS A 459 38.47 -4.51 11.56
C LYS A 459 37.42 -3.37 11.42
N PRO A 460 36.80 -3.16 10.24
CA PRO A 460 35.93 -1.99 10.01
C PRO A 460 34.54 -2.15 10.67
N PRO A 461 33.86 -1.04 11.05
CA PRO A 461 32.76 -1.05 12.01
C PRO A 461 31.39 -0.74 11.36
N HIS A 462 30.43 -1.65 11.51
CA HIS A 462 29.00 -1.37 11.28
C HIS A 462 28.15 -2.22 12.24
N GLU A 463 28.04 -1.79 13.50
CA GLU A 463 26.98 -2.25 14.40
C GLU A 463 26.54 -1.05 15.26
N GLN A 464 25.33 -0.55 15.01
CA GLN A 464 24.60 0.27 16.00
C GLN A 464 23.90 -0.71 16.94
N ALA A 465 24.20 -0.63 18.24
CA ALA A 465 23.61 -1.52 19.24
C ALA A 465 22.19 -1.04 19.63
N HIS A 466 21.17 -1.76 19.17
CA HIS A 466 19.83 -1.72 19.76
C HIS A 466 19.80 -2.66 20.98
N LEU A 467 19.48 -2.15 22.16
CA LEU A 467 19.19 -2.98 23.32
C LEU A 467 17.69 -3.33 23.32
N VAL A 468 17.37 -4.63 23.23
CA VAL A 468 16.02 -5.16 23.44
C VAL A 468 15.96 -5.65 24.87
N GLU A 469 15.17 -4.98 25.72
CA GLU A 469 14.99 -5.38 27.11
C GLU A 469 13.52 -5.80 27.35
N ALA A 470 13.33 -6.98 27.94
CA ALA A 470 12.02 -7.46 28.37
C ALA A 470 11.79 -7.02 29.83
N VAL A 471 10.80 -6.17 30.08
CA VAL A 471 10.49 -5.70 31.44
C VAL A 471 9.96 -6.86 32.30
N GLU A 472 10.76 -7.31 33.25
CA GLU A 472 10.37 -8.26 34.29
C GLU A 472 9.93 -7.48 35.54
N ARG A 473 8.71 -7.74 36.04
CA ARG A 473 8.21 -7.11 37.29
C ARG A 473 9.15 -7.43 38.46
N GLN A 474 9.78 -6.42 39.04
CA GLN A 474 10.47 -6.52 40.32
C GLN A 474 9.50 -7.07 41.41
N ARG A 475 9.85 -8.23 41.98
CA ARG A 475 9.27 -8.76 43.22
C ARG A 475 10.26 -8.53 44.37
N ILE A 476 9.77 -8.02 45.49
CA ILE A 476 10.38 -8.11 46.83
C ILE A 476 9.21 -8.48 47.78
N PRO A 477 9.29 -9.51 48.65
CA PRO A 477 10.24 -9.54 49.78
C PRO A 477 10.95 -10.87 50.15
N LYS A 478 11.87 -10.70 51.12
CA LYS A 478 13.02 -11.49 51.64
C LYS A 478 12.81 -12.91 52.21
N THR A 479 13.80 -13.79 51.91
CA THR A 479 14.60 -14.76 52.75
C THR A 479 13.95 -16.05 53.35
N PRO A 480 14.73 -17.07 53.83
CA PRO A 480 15.84 -17.82 53.18
C PRO A 480 15.78 -19.37 53.47
N SER A 481 16.35 -20.22 52.61
CA SER A 481 17.09 -21.47 53.00
C SER A 481 17.63 -22.24 51.78
N GLU A 482 18.93 -22.50 51.84
CA GLU A 482 19.83 -23.34 51.00
C GLU A 482 19.46 -24.85 51.01
N PRO A 483 20.13 -25.78 50.24
CA PRO A 483 21.43 -25.65 49.57
C PRO A 483 21.57 -26.18 48.12
N SER A 484 22.72 -25.81 47.55
CA SER A 484 23.37 -26.17 46.29
C SER A 484 23.45 -27.66 45.94
N ILE A 485 23.31 -28.00 44.64
CA ILE A 485 24.01 -29.16 44.04
C ILE A 485 24.64 -28.78 42.67
N SER A 486 25.95 -28.98 42.65
CA SER A 486 26.97 -29.01 41.60
C SER A 486 26.54 -29.48 40.19
N LEU A 487 26.96 -28.72 39.17
CA LEU A 487 27.08 -29.13 37.77
C LEU A 487 28.09 -30.28 37.63
N GLY A 488 27.63 -31.42 37.13
CA GLY A 488 28.45 -32.53 36.65
C GLY A 488 28.20 -32.73 35.15
N ASN A 489 29.30 -32.69 34.37
CA ASN A 489 29.40 -32.83 32.92
C ASN A 489 28.57 -33.99 32.32
N LEU A 490 27.96 -33.75 31.13
CA LEU A 490 27.95 -34.60 29.91
C LEU A 490 27.05 -33.93 28.80
N PRO A 491 27.19 -34.31 27.51
CA PRO A 491 27.27 -33.37 26.38
C PRO A 491 25.91 -32.91 25.84
N LEU A 492 25.96 -31.75 25.17
CA LEU A 492 24.90 -31.17 24.32
C LEU A 492 24.34 -32.19 23.30
N MET A 493 23.31 -32.94 23.69
CA MET A 493 22.24 -33.28 22.73
C MET A 493 21.21 -32.17 22.82
N ARG A 494 21.20 -31.28 21.83
CA ARG A 494 20.09 -30.36 21.61
C ARG A 494 18.85 -31.19 21.27
N TYR A 495 18.00 -31.39 22.27
CA TYR A 495 16.58 -31.63 22.05
C TYR A 495 16.00 -30.34 21.45
N ILE A 496 15.71 -30.36 20.16
CA ILE A 496 15.01 -29.26 19.47
C ILE A 496 13.51 -29.43 19.74
N PRO A 497 12.84 -28.50 20.44
CA PRO A 497 11.39 -28.52 20.56
C PRO A 497 10.76 -28.17 19.19
N PRO A 498 9.69 -28.85 18.76
CA PRO A 498 9.00 -28.51 17.52
C PRO A 498 8.22 -27.20 17.73
N GLY A 499 8.66 -26.13 17.08
CA GLY A 499 7.99 -24.82 17.19
C GLY A 499 8.80 -23.60 16.76
N VAL A 500 10.10 -23.74 16.45
CA VAL A 500 10.84 -22.67 15.77
C VAL A 500 10.43 -22.68 14.30
N ARG A 501 9.60 -21.71 13.88
CA ARG A 501 9.56 -21.36 12.44
C ARG A 501 10.93 -20.79 12.11
N MET A 502 11.71 -21.54 11.34
CA MET A 502 12.92 -21.05 10.69
C MET A 502 12.59 -19.77 9.93
N ILE A 503 13.48 -18.78 9.98
CA ILE A 503 13.45 -17.68 9.02
C ILE A 503 13.61 -18.34 7.65
N THR A 504 12.52 -18.46 6.89
CA THR A 504 12.59 -18.95 5.51
C THR A 504 13.41 -17.95 4.69
N PRO A 505 14.47 -18.38 3.99
CA PRO A 505 15.24 -17.49 3.14
C PRO A 505 14.36 -16.87 2.05
N ASP A 506 14.66 -15.62 1.68
CA ASP A 506 14.04 -14.98 0.51
C ASP A 506 14.72 -15.48 -0.77
N HIS A 507 16.00 -15.88 -0.67
CA HIS A 507 16.81 -16.34 -1.79
C HIS A 507 17.71 -17.51 -1.40
N SER A 508 17.85 -18.49 -2.29
CA SER A 508 18.84 -19.56 -2.13
C SER A 508 19.44 -20.06 -3.44
N LEU A 509 20.71 -20.46 -3.37
CA LEU A 509 21.43 -21.19 -4.42
C LEU A 509 21.87 -22.53 -3.84
N THR A 510 21.35 -23.63 -4.39
CA THR A 510 21.73 -24.99 -4.00
C THR A 510 22.52 -25.63 -5.14
N PHE A 511 23.82 -25.83 -4.95
CA PHE A 511 24.69 -26.48 -5.92
C PHE A 511 24.83 -27.95 -5.58
N THR A 512 24.54 -28.83 -6.53
CA THR A 512 24.77 -30.27 -6.43
C THR A 512 25.73 -30.69 -7.52
N ASN A 513 26.87 -31.25 -7.14
CA ASN A 513 27.85 -31.76 -8.09
C ASN A 513 27.69 -33.26 -8.25
N LEU A 514 27.31 -33.70 -9.44
CA LEU A 514 27.27 -35.11 -9.84
C LEU A 514 28.38 -35.45 -10.85
N ALA A 515 29.16 -34.45 -11.27
CA ALA A 515 30.28 -34.62 -12.18
C ALA A 515 31.45 -35.34 -11.50
N SER A 516 32.34 -35.86 -12.34
CA SER A 516 33.53 -36.59 -11.90
C SER A 516 34.59 -35.69 -11.24
N ALA A 517 34.62 -34.40 -11.60
CA ALA A 517 35.58 -33.43 -11.11
C ALA A 517 35.06 -32.60 -9.91
N ASN A 518 36.00 -32.05 -9.16
CA ASN A 518 35.72 -31.14 -8.04
C ASN A 518 35.80 -29.67 -8.52
N PHE A 519 34.94 -28.83 -7.94
CA PHE A 519 34.92 -27.40 -8.24
C PHE A 519 35.29 -26.58 -7.00
N THR A 520 36.09 -25.54 -7.19
CA THR A 520 36.44 -24.59 -6.13
C THR A 520 35.76 -23.26 -6.40
N LEU A 521 35.13 -22.68 -5.37
CA LEU A 521 34.59 -21.33 -5.44
C LEU A 521 35.75 -20.33 -5.45
N LEU A 522 35.98 -19.67 -6.59
CA LEU A 522 37.14 -18.78 -6.78
C LEU A 522 36.86 -17.33 -6.40
N SER A 523 35.62 -16.90 -6.58
CA SER A 523 35.20 -15.55 -6.27
C SER A 523 33.71 -15.54 -6.02
N HIS A 524 33.33 -14.91 -4.92
CA HIS A 524 31.96 -14.52 -4.66
C HIS A 524 31.82 -13.00 -4.57
N ASN A 525 30.73 -12.46 -5.12
CA ASN A 525 30.23 -11.15 -4.73
C ASN A 525 29.06 -11.39 -3.77
N ILE A 526 29.23 -11.01 -2.51
CA ILE A 526 28.16 -11.04 -1.51
C ILE A 526 27.56 -9.63 -1.35
N PRO A 527 26.25 -9.52 -1.07
CA PRO A 527 25.62 -8.22 -0.91
C PRO A 527 26.18 -7.55 0.34
N LYS A 528 26.48 -6.26 0.23
CA LYS A 528 27.01 -5.45 1.33
C LYS A 528 25.98 -4.50 1.93
N SER A 529 24.76 -4.51 1.38
CA SER A 529 23.69 -3.66 1.86
C SER A 529 23.25 -4.09 3.26
N PRO A 530 23.05 -3.14 4.20
CA PRO A 530 22.79 -3.44 5.62
C PRO A 530 21.46 -4.17 5.88
N ASP A 531 20.59 -4.26 4.88
CA ASP A 531 19.34 -5.02 4.92
C ASP A 531 19.46 -6.45 4.45
N VAL A 532 20.58 -6.86 3.86
CA VAL A 532 20.81 -8.26 3.53
C VAL A 532 21.37 -8.99 4.74
N ARG A 533 20.69 -10.06 5.14
CA ARG A 533 21.15 -10.99 6.18
C ARG A 533 21.41 -12.36 5.59
N MET A 534 22.67 -12.75 5.55
CA MET A 534 23.09 -14.12 5.20
C MET A 534 22.55 -15.10 6.23
N ILE A 535 21.90 -16.17 5.76
CA ILE A 535 21.48 -17.32 6.56
C ILE A 535 22.54 -18.41 6.48
N GLN A 536 23.09 -18.64 5.29
CA GLN A 536 24.22 -19.53 5.05
C GLN A 536 25.14 -18.91 4.00
N GLU A 537 26.41 -18.74 4.36
CA GLU A 537 27.43 -18.13 3.51
C GLU A 537 28.45 -19.17 3.04
N LEU A 538 28.85 -19.11 1.77
CA LEU A 538 29.96 -19.88 1.21
C LEU A 538 31.15 -18.95 1.01
N GLY A 539 32.28 -19.29 1.64
CA GLY A 539 33.52 -18.50 1.51
C GLY A 539 34.35 -18.91 0.29
N ASP A 540 35.22 -18.01 -0.17
CA ASP A 540 36.20 -18.34 -1.22
C ASP A 540 37.07 -19.52 -0.80
N GLY A 541 37.38 -20.40 -1.77
CA GLY A 541 38.08 -21.66 -1.53
C GLY A 541 37.17 -22.80 -1.05
N THR A 542 35.86 -22.58 -0.91
CA THR A 542 34.91 -23.68 -0.69
C THR A 542 34.99 -24.68 -1.84
N VAL A 543 35.12 -25.96 -1.51
CA VAL A 543 35.14 -27.05 -2.49
C VAL A 543 33.75 -27.67 -2.57
N LEU A 544 33.28 -27.85 -3.81
CA LEU A 544 32.10 -28.63 -4.15
C LEU A 544 32.57 -29.98 -4.71
N ASP A 545 32.76 -30.92 -3.78
CA ASP A 545 33.22 -32.27 -4.10
C ASP A 545 32.18 -33.06 -4.92
N LYS A 546 32.62 -34.12 -5.59
CA LYS A 546 31.72 -35.09 -6.22
C LYS A 546 30.67 -35.62 -5.24
N ASN A 547 29.42 -35.64 -5.68
CA ASN A 547 28.22 -36.00 -4.91
C ASN A 547 27.95 -35.10 -3.69
N ALA A 548 28.64 -33.97 -3.57
CA ALA A 548 28.38 -33.01 -2.51
C ALA A 548 27.32 -31.98 -2.94
N THR A 549 26.68 -31.42 -1.93
CA THR A 549 25.78 -30.29 -2.08
C THR A 549 26.28 -29.14 -1.23
N GLN A 550 26.32 -27.94 -1.82
CA GLN A 550 26.63 -26.70 -1.11
C GLN A 550 25.46 -25.73 -1.26
N VAL A 551 25.16 -25.00 -0.18
CA VAL A 551 24.02 -24.08 -0.13
C VAL A 551 24.48 -22.69 0.29
N MET A 552 24.04 -21.68 -0.47
CA MET A 552 24.12 -20.26 -0.13
C MET A 552 22.69 -19.75 0.05
N SER A 553 22.38 -19.07 1.15
CA SER A 553 21.04 -18.52 1.39
C SER A 553 21.05 -17.23 2.20
N TRP A 554 20.09 -16.35 1.93
CA TRP A 554 19.97 -15.05 2.60
C TRP A 554 18.54 -14.53 2.60
N THR A 555 18.33 -13.48 3.37
CA THR A 555 17.11 -12.67 3.42
C THR A 555 17.44 -11.22 3.14
N LYS A 556 16.52 -10.47 2.55
CA LYS A 556 16.68 -9.03 2.30
C LYS A 556 15.55 -8.27 3.02
N GLY A 557 15.87 -7.54 4.08
CA GLY A 557 14.94 -6.70 4.82
C GLY A 557 14.45 -5.49 4.01
N CYS A 558 13.41 -4.82 4.52
CA CYS A 558 12.97 -3.53 3.96
C CYS A 558 13.76 -2.40 4.63
N TYR A 559 14.81 -1.88 3.98
CA TYR A 559 15.54 -0.70 4.48
C TYR A 559 14.90 0.61 4.00
N PHE A 560 14.91 1.65 4.85
CA PHE A 560 14.56 3.01 4.45
C PHE A 560 15.81 3.74 3.93
N GLY A 561 16.07 3.57 2.63
CA GLY A 561 17.16 4.24 1.90
C GLY A 561 17.40 3.57 0.56
N LYS A 562 18.11 4.23 -0.38
CA LYS A 562 18.56 3.59 -1.63
C LYS A 562 19.48 2.41 -1.29
N SER A 563 18.97 1.18 -1.33
CA SER A 563 19.81 -0.03 -1.42
C SER A 563 20.38 -0.03 -2.83
N GLY A 564 21.70 -0.19 -2.98
CA GLY A 564 22.30 -0.38 -4.31
C GLY A 564 21.90 -1.73 -4.91
N PHE A 565 22.34 -2.03 -6.13
CA PHE A 565 22.17 -3.35 -6.73
C PHE A 565 22.82 -4.43 -5.84
N ASP A 566 22.02 -5.36 -5.32
CA ASP A 566 22.45 -6.41 -4.37
C ASP A 566 22.63 -7.75 -5.08
N ASP A 567 23.61 -7.75 -5.99
CA ASP A 567 23.91 -8.88 -6.87
C ASP A 567 24.75 -9.94 -6.16
N VAL A 568 24.20 -11.15 -5.98
CA VAL A 568 24.97 -12.32 -5.51
C VAL A 568 25.52 -13.08 -6.69
N MET A 569 26.83 -13.09 -6.86
CA MET A 569 27.51 -13.76 -7.97
C MET A 569 28.46 -14.82 -7.42
N LEU A 570 28.28 -16.08 -7.78
CA LEU A 570 29.17 -17.18 -7.40
C LEU A 570 29.80 -17.80 -8.63
N CYS A 571 31.14 -17.85 -8.68
CA CYS A 571 31.91 -18.46 -9.76
C CYS A 571 32.68 -19.70 -9.28
N TRP A 572 32.27 -20.86 -9.77
CA TRP A 572 32.91 -22.14 -9.50
C TRP A 572 33.85 -22.50 -10.63
N GLN A 573 35.07 -22.96 -10.29
CA GLN A 573 36.07 -23.38 -11.27
C GLN A 573 36.56 -24.79 -10.99
N GLU A 574 36.63 -25.59 -12.04
CA GLU A 574 37.42 -26.80 -12.06
C GLU A 574 38.90 -26.43 -12.19
N MET A 575 39.71 -26.78 -11.20
CA MET A 575 41.09 -26.27 -11.11
C MET A 575 42.04 -26.90 -12.13
N GLU A 576 41.72 -28.08 -12.67
CA GLU A 576 42.56 -28.78 -13.66
C GLU A 576 42.29 -28.33 -15.09
N ALA A 577 41.03 -28.37 -15.55
CA ALA A 577 40.68 -27.91 -16.91
C ALA A 577 40.55 -26.38 -17.04
N LEU A 578 40.62 -25.64 -15.92
CA LEU A 578 40.41 -24.18 -15.86
C LEU A 578 39.04 -23.73 -16.43
N GLN A 579 38.06 -24.63 -16.44
CA GLN A 579 36.69 -24.33 -16.83
C GLN A 579 35.94 -23.75 -15.64
N ARG A 580 35.18 -22.68 -15.86
CA ARG A 580 34.43 -21.99 -14.80
C ARG A 580 33.02 -21.67 -15.24
N PHE A 581 32.11 -21.75 -14.29
CA PHE A 581 30.74 -21.28 -14.47
C PHE A 581 30.37 -20.35 -13.33
N CYS A 582 29.59 -19.33 -13.64
CA CYS A 582 29.08 -18.39 -12.65
C CYS A 582 27.57 -18.28 -12.74
N ILE A 583 26.95 -18.19 -11.56
CA ILE A 583 25.52 -17.96 -11.41
C ILE A 583 25.33 -16.75 -10.54
N GLY A 584 24.44 -15.89 -11.02
CA GLY A 584 24.14 -14.61 -10.43
C GLY A 584 22.68 -14.47 -10.10
N ILE A 585 22.32 -14.02 -8.91
CA ILE A 585 20.99 -13.45 -8.65
C ILE A 585 21.13 -11.93 -8.60
N GLU A 586 20.39 -11.27 -9.47
CA GLU A 586 20.26 -9.82 -9.49
C GLU A 586 18.99 -9.43 -8.73
N SER A 587 19.20 -8.75 -7.60
CA SER A 587 18.13 -8.28 -6.72
C SER A 587 17.99 -6.76 -6.86
N PRO A 588 17.04 -6.28 -7.69
CA PRO A 588 16.80 -4.85 -7.88
C PRO A 588 16.34 -4.16 -6.57
N GLU A 589 16.49 -2.83 -6.48
CA GLU A 589 16.24 -2.04 -5.26
C GLU A 589 14.84 -2.32 -4.66
N ARG A 590 14.76 -2.82 -3.41
CA ARG A 590 13.46 -3.01 -2.72
C ARG A 590 12.90 -1.66 -2.28
N GLY A 591 12.07 -1.04 -3.11
CA GLY A 591 11.20 0.06 -2.69
C GLY A 591 9.96 -0.47 -1.96
N PHE A 592 9.47 0.27 -0.95
CA PHE A 592 8.39 -0.10 -0.02
C PHE A 592 7.05 -0.55 -0.70
N PHE A 593 6.91 -0.39 -2.03
CA PHE A 593 5.70 -0.69 -2.80
C PHE A 593 5.90 -1.27 -4.23
N LYS A 594 7.08 -1.83 -4.58
CA LYS A 594 7.23 -2.56 -5.86
C LYS A 594 7.47 -4.05 -5.61
N PRO A 595 6.64 -5.00 -6.14
CA PRO A 595 7.08 -6.37 -6.27
C PRO A 595 8.11 -6.40 -7.41
N ILE A 596 9.40 -6.40 -7.08
CA ILE A 596 10.43 -6.61 -8.10
C ILE A 596 10.85 -8.08 -8.05
N ARG A 597 10.56 -8.80 -9.14
CA ARG A 597 11.03 -10.18 -9.29
C ARG A 597 12.54 -10.16 -9.38
N SER A 598 13.21 -10.94 -8.55
CA SER A 598 14.65 -11.16 -8.71
C SER A 598 14.89 -11.97 -9.97
N HIS A 599 15.87 -11.54 -10.78
CA HIS A 599 16.29 -12.26 -11.97
C HIS A 599 17.55 -13.05 -11.66
N TYR A 600 17.84 -14.08 -12.46
CA TYR A 600 19.13 -14.72 -12.42
C TYR A 600 19.83 -14.58 -13.76
N LYS A 601 21.15 -14.53 -13.72
CA LYS A 601 22.04 -14.44 -14.86
C LYS A 601 23.11 -15.51 -14.77
N THR A 602 23.61 -15.91 -15.92
CA THR A 602 24.58 -17.00 -16.04
C THR A 602 25.78 -16.55 -16.86
N LYS A 603 26.95 -17.08 -16.54
CA LYS A 603 28.20 -16.83 -17.25
C LYS A 603 29.04 -18.10 -17.27
N TYR A 604 29.82 -18.35 -18.31
CA TYR A 604 30.80 -19.45 -18.29
C TYR A 604 32.08 -19.11 -19.04
N TYR A 605 33.12 -19.87 -18.74
CA TYR A 605 34.35 -19.93 -19.52
C TYR A 605 34.81 -21.37 -19.62
N ASP A 606 35.03 -21.83 -20.85
CA ASP A 606 35.29 -23.23 -21.17
C ASP A 606 36.78 -23.60 -21.23
N GLY A 607 37.67 -22.72 -20.76
CA GLY A 607 39.13 -22.85 -20.92
C GLY A 607 39.67 -22.08 -22.13
N SER A 608 38.81 -21.59 -23.03
CA SER A 608 39.20 -20.86 -24.24
C SER A 608 38.35 -19.62 -24.52
N THR A 609 37.03 -19.71 -24.31
CA THR A 609 36.02 -18.71 -24.63
C THR A 609 35.39 -18.21 -23.34
N ASP A 610 35.41 -16.89 -23.13
CA ASP A 610 34.75 -16.24 -22.00
C ASP A 610 33.40 -15.69 -22.47
N ALA A 611 32.33 -16.46 -22.25
CA ALA A 611 30.98 -16.02 -22.55
C ALA A 611 30.53 -15.02 -21.48
N GLY A 612 30.08 -13.82 -21.89
CA GLY A 612 29.61 -12.78 -20.98
C GLY A 612 28.33 -13.17 -20.21
N TRP A 613 27.90 -12.30 -19.29
CA TRP A 613 26.65 -12.51 -18.54
C TRP A 613 25.44 -12.49 -19.47
N THR A 614 24.57 -13.49 -19.33
CA THR A 614 23.32 -13.60 -20.08
C THR A 614 22.13 -13.80 -19.15
N PHE A 615 20.97 -13.28 -19.55
CA PHE A 615 19.69 -13.56 -18.90
C PHE A 615 19.00 -14.72 -19.64
N PRO A 616 18.87 -15.89 -19.01
CA PRO A 616 18.43 -17.10 -19.69
C PRO A 616 16.95 -17.13 -20.06
N ALA A 617 16.08 -16.38 -19.36
CA ALA A 617 14.66 -16.23 -19.67
C ALA A 617 14.07 -14.97 -19.01
N GLU A 618 12.99 -14.43 -19.58
CA GLU A 618 12.20 -13.35 -18.94
C GLU A 618 11.41 -13.85 -17.72
N ASP A 619 11.02 -15.14 -17.72
CA ASP A 619 10.42 -15.82 -16.56
C ASP A 619 11.47 -16.68 -15.84
N PRO A 620 11.85 -16.33 -14.61
CA PRO A 620 12.87 -17.05 -13.87
C PRO A 620 12.43 -18.46 -13.45
N SER A 621 11.16 -18.86 -13.59
CA SER A 621 10.68 -20.21 -13.26
C SER A 621 10.96 -21.27 -14.33
N VAL A 622 11.40 -20.84 -15.52
CA VAL A 622 11.75 -21.75 -16.62
C VAL A 622 13.18 -22.27 -16.39
N GLY A 623 13.33 -23.59 -16.35
CA GLY A 623 14.64 -24.24 -16.22
C GLY A 623 15.56 -23.91 -17.40
N TYR A 624 16.85 -23.76 -17.12
CA TYR A 624 17.86 -23.37 -18.11
C TYR A 624 19.08 -24.28 -18.03
N THR A 625 19.44 -24.86 -19.18
CA THR A 625 20.73 -25.55 -19.33
C THR A 625 21.68 -24.63 -20.07
N PHE A 626 22.87 -24.43 -19.50
CA PHE A 626 23.88 -23.54 -20.08
C PHE A 626 24.23 -24.00 -21.52
N PRO A 627 24.06 -23.15 -22.55
CA PRO A 627 24.55 -23.42 -23.89
C PRO A 627 26.06 -23.17 -23.88
N ASN A 628 26.82 -24.17 -23.44
CA ASN A 628 28.25 -24.08 -23.24
C ASN A 628 28.99 -25.24 -23.91
N THR A 629 30.27 -25.02 -24.10
CA THR A 629 31.27 -25.95 -24.67
C THR A 629 32.16 -26.60 -23.60
N MET A 630 31.86 -26.38 -22.31
CA MET A 630 32.53 -27.08 -21.20
C MET A 630 32.25 -28.57 -21.24
N ASN A 631 33.03 -29.33 -20.46
CA ASN A 631 32.85 -30.76 -20.29
C ASN A 631 31.60 -31.12 -19.46
N TYR A 632 30.80 -30.13 -19.03
CA TYR A 632 29.71 -30.32 -18.07
C TYR A 632 28.36 -29.78 -18.56
N HIS A 633 27.30 -30.53 -18.29
CA HIS A 633 25.94 -30.02 -18.30
C HIS A 633 25.70 -29.28 -16.98
N ILE A 634 25.33 -28.00 -17.08
CA ILE A 634 24.95 -27.18 -15.94
C ILE A 634 23.49 -26.84 -16.12
N VAL A 635 22.65 -27.42 -15.26
CA VAL A 635 21.21 -27.27 -15.29
C VAL A 635 20.77 -26.45 -14.11
N VAL A 636 20.10 -25.33 -14.38
CA VAL A 636 19.49 -24.47 -13.38
C VAL A 636 17.99 -24.71 -13.41
N THR A 637 17.45 -25.19 -12.30
CA THR A 637 16.01 -25.25 -12.05
C THR A 637 15.64 -24.22 -11.01
N SER A 638 14.49 -23.58 -11.18
CA SER A 638 14.09 -22.45 -10.36
C SER A 638 12.69 -22.66 -9.81
N HIS A 639 12.52 -22.33 -8.54
CA HIS A 639 11.25 -22.26 -7.88
C HIS A 639 11.04 -20.82 -7.42
N SER A 640 10.20 -20.07 -8.13
CA SER A 640 9.90 -18.67 -7.84
C SER A 640 8.46 -18.52 -7.33
N LEU A 641 8.32 -17.89 -6.17
CA LEU A 641 7.06 -17.37 -5.64
C LEU A 641 7.17 -15.84 -5.54
N LYS A 642 6.05 -15.15 -5.23
CA LYS A 642 5.95 -13.67 -5.24
C LYS A 642 7.12 -12.95 -4.57
N ASP A 643 7.68 -13.53 -3.49
CA ASP A 643 8.73 -12.94 -2.66
C ASP A 643 9.94 -13.87 -2.40
N GLN A 644 10.02 -15.04 -3.06
CA GLN A 644 11.09 -16.02 -2.90
C GLN A 644 11.67 -16.49 -4.24
N LEU A 645 13.00 -16.60 -4.33
CA LEU A 645 13.69 -17.21 -5.48
C LEU A 645 14.68 -18.29 -5.02
N GLU A 646 14.36 -19.54 -5.31
CA GLU A 646 15.23 -20.68 -5.03
C GLU A 646 15.77 -21.25 -6.34
N LEU A 647 17.09 -21.26 -6.51
CA LEU A 647 17.75 -21.92 -7.64
C LEU A 647 18.42 -23.20 -7.18
N ARG A 648 18.17 -24.27 -7.93
CA ARG A 648 18.85 -25.56 -7.81
C ARG A 648 19.70 -25.77 -9.04
N ILE A 649 20.99 -25.95 -8.82
CA ILE A 649 22.02 -26.01 -9.84
C ILE A 649 22.64 -27.39 -9.78
N THR A 650 22.50 -28.15 -10.85
CA THR A 650 23.12 -29.47 -10.98
C THR A 650 24.22 -29.41 -12.02
N VAL A 651 25.40 -29.93 -11.66
CA VAL A 651 26.55 -30.07 -12.56
C VAL A 651 26.76 -31.55 -12.82
N GLU A 652 26.76 -31.96 -14.09
CA GLU A 652 26.91 -33.34 -14.53
C GLU A 652 27.94 -33.42 -15.66
N ASP A 653 28.70 -34.52 -15.75
CA ASP A 653 29.59 -34.75 -16.89
C ASP A 653 28.76 -34.80 -18.19
N LYS A 654 29.18 -34.06 -19.22
CA LYS A 654 28.72 -34.38 -20.58
C LYS A 654 29.34 -35.72 -20.91
N THR A 655 28.52 -36.76 -21.06
CA THR A 655 29.02 -38.02 -21.62
C THR A 655 29.73 -37.68 -22.92
N ALA A 656 30.99 -38.08 -23.05
CA ALA A 656 31.70 -37.95 -24.32
C ALA A 656 30.78 -38.55 -25.40
N GLU A 657 30.32 -37.73 -26.35
CA GLU A 657 29.91 -38.30 -27.62
C GLU A 657 31.09 -39.17 -28.07
N PRO A 658 30.86 -40.42 -28.49
CA PRO A 658 31.95 -41.24 -28.99
C PRO A 658 32.59 -40.43 -30.11
N LYS A 659 33.84 -40.01 -29.89
CA LYS A 659 34.68 -39.52 -30.98
C LYS A 659 34.63 -40.63 -32.02
N GLY A 660 34.03 -40.34 -33.17
CA GLY A 660 34.10 -41.25 -34.30
C GLY A 660 35.55 -41.60 -34.51
N ASP A 661 35.88 -42.87 -34.36
CA ASP A 661 37.13 -43.41 -34.86
C ASP A 661 37.20 -43.15 -36.39
N GLU A 662 38.43 -42.93 -36.86
CA GLU A 662 38.84 -42.62 -38.24
C GLU A 662 38.05 -43.29 -39.38
#